data_AF-A0A538JXE3-F1
#
_entry.id   AF-A0A538JXE3-F1
#
_cell.length_a   1.000
_cell.length_b   1.000
_cell.length_c   1.000
_cell.angle_alpha   90.00
_cell.angle_beta   90.00
_cell.angle_gamma   90.00
#
_symmetry.space_group_name_H-M   'P 1'
#
loop_
_entity.id
_entity.type
_entity.pdbx_description
1 polymer ?
#
loop_
_entity_poly.entity_id
_entity_poly.type
_entity_poly.pdbx_seq_one_letter_code
_entity_poly.pdbx_strand_id
1 'polypeptide(L)'
;MPDRAHDRRPRRRPGRAPGARVRRPSDRARSRLRNRGVVRRHELLEAGRSRVAALWLRTDEHHGRSDHARRARQLRIRRRGRSRCSCSSRGGRVADRLSDLARNGRTDWRGHGRVDAGRRLESHAARPDEQPPPGAGRGRPGRLARRCGRRRLHGDEPQLVDRRQTPQLPVRHADRLGDQGRTTWPHAARRDVHGNHARVLGWTRRRRGRRLLATVRLDELRQGPTGPKRARVARRSACAIPERPGRSSQVNAREVARAALEAADGEAEAVAQVESSGLARFAGSEVHQPTLIENAVVTLRVVNDGRTGVATTNRLDADGLAELARRAAEAAESAPPDDTFPGLAPPGDPAEVDGYDEETAGLGPDEQARRAAAAIEASGDFPVYGFFTSAVSDLAIASSTGLSVDQRMTDASALVVAADDAGSGYAEQTAWRAGAIDPAAVTREATEKAERTKDAREIEPGVYRAVLEPYAFAELLQYFSYDSLGALGLLEERSYFTGRLGQKVFDEKISIADDALDPHGLPKAFDFEGTPKQRVELVEQGVARAVVWDRTTAAQAKNSARSTGHAPPAESRDWGPLPYALSVAPGDAPSVEDLAQLVGDGLYITRLHYLGVVHPREGVVTGMTRDGTFRIRDGKIAEPLVNLRFTVAVPEFLQEVYGLTSQSALVNSQNFYGERYPYGVMVPAVASARFAITGLGSKPGI
;
A
#
# COMPACT_ATOMS: atom_id res chain seq x y z
N MET A 1 16.38 47.45 -41.15
CA MET A 1 16.35 48.76 -41.82
C MET A 1 17.51 48.77 -42.81
N PRO A 2 17.29 49.06 -44.10
CA PRO A 2 16.00 49.21 -44.82
C PRO A 2 15.22 47.86 -44.88
N ASP A 3 14.65 47.44 -46.01
CA ASP A 3 13.24 47.68 -46.45
C ASP A 3 12.83 46.56 -47.44
N ARG A 4 11.57 46.25 -47.83
CA ARG A 4 10.33 47.00 -48.20
C ARG A 4 10.39 47.64 -49.60
N ALA A 5 9.32 47.69 -50.41
CA ALA A 5 8.00 47.04 -50.39
C ALA A 5 7.26 47.22 -51.75
N HIS A 6 6.00 46.75 -51.79
CA HIS A 6 4.89 46.97 -52.76
C HIS A 6 4.60 45.80 -53.73
N ASP A 7 3.51 45.02 -53.59
CA ASP A 7 2.09 45.24 -53.22
C ASP A 7 1.18 45.62 -54.40
N ARG A 8 0.19 44.74 -54.66
CA ARG A 8 -1.09 45.02 -55.35
C ARG A 8 -2.04 43.81 -55.23
N ARG A 9 -3.02 43.91 -54.33
CA ARG A 9 -4.30 43.18 -54.42
C ARG A 9 -5.43 44.16 -54.77
N PRO A 10 -6.52 43.69 -55.39
CA PRO A 10 -7.79 43.81 -54.66
C PRO A 10 -8.80 42.65 -54.83
N ARG A 11 -9.32 42.19 -53.69
CA ARG A 11 -10.74 41.87 -53.38
C ARG A 11 -11.60 41.08 -54.40
N ARG A 12 -12.00 39.84 -54.05
CA ARG A 12 -13.37 39.49 -53.54
C ARG A 12 -13.45 38.02 -53.06
N ARG A 13 -14.31 37.78 -52.05
CA ARG A 13 -14.78 36.48 -51.49
C ARG A 13 -16.30 36.33 -51.85
N PRO A 14 -17.07 35.28 -51.45
CA PRO A 14 -16.76 33.96 -50.85
C PRO A 14 -17.47 32.74 -51.51
N GLY A 15 -17.11 31.51 -51.10
CA GLY A 15 -18.14 30.49 -50.74
C GLY A 15 -18.15 29.12 -51.43
N ARG A 16 -18.58 28.12 -50.63
CA ARG A 16 -19.13 26.77 -50.96
C ARG A 16 -18.20 25.62 -51.44
N ALA A 17 -18.17 24.57 -50.61
CA ALA A 17 -18.08 23.15 -50.98
C ALA A 17 -19.50 22.63 -51.39
N PRO A 18 -19.90 21.33 -51.34
CA PRO A 18 -19.17 20.04 -51.30
C PRO A 18 -19.73 18.97 -52.29
N GLY A 19 -19.22 17.72 -52.26
CA GLY A 19 -19.91 16.52 -52.81
C GLY A 19 -18.97 15.38 -53.23
N ALA A 20 -19.33 14.10 -53.21
CA ALA A 20 -20.51 13.40 -52.68
C ALA A 20 -20.13 11.92 -52.33
N ARG A 21 -20.57 11.36 -51.19
CA ARG A 21 -21.60 10.27 -51.03
C ARG A 21 -21.38 9.01 -51.90
N VAL A 22 -21.57 7.78 -51.41
CA VAL A 22 -22.91 7.20 -51.12
C VAL A 22 -22.85 5.93 -50.21
N ARG A 23 -23.76 5.90 -49.21
CA ARG A 23 -24.42 4.76 -48.50
C ARG A 23 -23.61 3.52 -48.05
N ARG A 24 -23.56 3.32 -46.73
CA ARG A 24 -23.82 1.98 -46.11
C ARG A 24 -25.32 1.86 -45.81
N PRO A 25 -25.99 0.74 -46.10
CA PRO A 25 -27.36 0.49 -45.67
C PRO A 25 -27.41 -0.16 -44.28
N SER A 26 -28.50 0.08 -43.56
CA SER A 26 -29.00 -0.81 -42.52
C SER A 26 -29.93 -1.86 -43.16
N ASP A 27 -30.04 -3.05 -42.57
CA ASP A 27 -31.32 -3.60 -42.07
C ASP A 27 -31.23 -5.09 -41.68
N ARG A 28 -32.26 -5.53 -40.94
CA ARG A 28 -32.41 -6.87 -40.36
C ARG A 28 -32.89 -7.91 -41.40
N ALA A 29 -32.35 -9.13 -41.37
CA ALA A 29 -33.13 -10.35 -41.68
C ALA A 29 -32.43 -11.64 -41.17
N ARG A 30 -33.21 -12.60 -40.65
CA ARG A 30 -32.80 -14.00 -40.42
C ARG A 30 -33.39 -14.90 -41.52
N SER A 31 -32.61 -15.87 -42.04
CA SER A 31 -33.07 -17.15 -42.63
C SER A 31 -31.85 -17.95 -43.12
N ARG A 32 -31.41 -19.04 -42.45
CA ARG A 32 -31.81 -20.47 -42.60
C ARG A 32 -31.20 -21.23 -43.80
N LEU A 33 -30.54 -22.35 -43.46
CA LEU A 33 -30.23 -23.55 -44.28
C LEU A 33 -29.10 -23.40 -45.35
N ARG A 34 -28.27 -24.40 -45.66
CA ARG A 34 -28.31 -25.86 -45.32
C ARG A 34 -26.92 -26.54 -45.31
N ASN A 35 -26.80 -27.56 -44.45
CA ASN A 35 -25.73 -28.53 -44.21
C ASN A 35 -24.87 -29.03 -45.41
N ARG A 36 -23.61 -29.41 -45.12
CA ARG A 36 -23.14 -30.82 -45.11
C ARG A 36 -21.77 -30.97 -44.42
N GLY A 37 -21.63 -32.00 -43.59
CA GLY A 37 -20.43 -32.32 -42.80
C GLY A 37 -20.83 -33.22 -41.63
N VAL A 38 -20.75 -34.53 -41.81
CA VAL A 38 -21.33 -35.52 -40.89
C VAL A 38 -20.20 -36.27 -40.17
N VAL A 39 -20.26 -36.33 -38.84
CA VAL A 39 -19.53 -37.34 -38.05
C VAL A 39 -20.56 -38.31 -37.47
N ARG A 40 -20.39 -39.61 -37.74
CA ARG A 40 -21.30 -40.66 -37.27
C ARG A 40 -20.74 -41.33 -36.01
N ARG A 41 -21.65 -41.82 -35.16
CA ARG A 41 -21.39 -42.23 -33.78
C ARG A 41 -21.31 -43.75 -33.63
N HIS A 42 -20.58 -44.42 -34.54
CA HIS A 42 -20.51 -45.88 -34.63
C HIS A 42 -19.24 -46.36 -35.35
N GLU A 43 -18.08 -45.86 -34.90
CA GLU A 43 -16.77 -46.45 -35.17
C GLU A 43 -16.07 -46.65 -33.82
N LEU A 44 -16.46 -47.74 -33.14
CA LEU A 44 -15.81 -48.29 -31.96
C LEU A 44 -15.42 -49.73 -32.29
N LEU A 45 -14.15 -50.08 -32.13
CA LEU A 45 -13.70 -51.45 -31.96
C LEU A 45 -12.64 -51.49 -30.85
N GLU A 46 -12.69 -52.55 -30.06
CA GLU A 46 -11.93 -52.71 -28.82
C GLU A 46 -10.54 -53.33 -29.06
N ALA A 47 -9.60 -53.14 -28.12
CA ALA A 47 -9.12 -54.22 -27.21
C ALA A 47 -7.70 -53.95 -26.66
N GLY A 48 -7.47 -54.26 -25.38
CA GLY A 48 -6.13 -54.28 -24.76
C GLY A 48 -6.14 -54.11 -23.24
N ARG A 49 -6.04 -55.21 -22.47
CA ARG A 49 -6.04 -55.21 -20.98
C ARG A 49 -4.69 -55.64 -20.39
N SER A 50 -4.27 -54.98 -19.30
CA SER A 50 -3.55 -55.60 -18.17
C SER A 50 -3.59 -54.65 -16.94
N ARG A 51 -4.41 -54.93 -15.91
CA ARG A 51 -4.12 -55.71 -14.69
C ARG A 51 -3.28 -54.99 -13.61
N VAL A 52 -3.95 -54.51 -12.56
CA VAL A 52 -3.52 -54.63 -11.14
C VAL A 52 -4.77 -55.00 -10.30
N ALA A 53 -4.58 -55.63 -9.14
CA ALA A 53 -5.57 -56.45 -8.44
C ALA A 53 -6.58 -55.69 -7.53
N ALA A 54 -7.67 -56.38 -7.19
CA ALA A 54 -8.69 -55.92 -6.25
C ALA A 54 -8.49 -56.54 -4.85
N LEU A 55 -8.78 -55.77 -3.80
CA LEU A 55 -8.86 -56.27 -2.43
C LEU A 55 -10.32 -56.59 -2.10
N TRP A 56 -10.60 -57.81 -1.64
CA TRP A 56 -11.94 -58.22 -1.19
C TRP A 56 -12.17 -57.83 0.28
N LEU A 57 -13.32 -57.24 0.57
CA LEU A 57 -13.92 -57.24 1.90
C LEU A 57 -15.30 -57.91 1.81
N ARG A 58 -15.59 -58.84 2.72
CA ARG A 58 -16.89 -59.52 2.80
C ARG A 58 -17.87 -58.70 3.64
N THR A 59 -19.15 -58.83 3.28
CA THR A 59 -20.30 -58.22 3.94
C THR A 59 -20.98 -59.22 4.87
N ASP A 60 -21.04 -58.86 6.15
CA ASP A 60 -21.75 -59.54 7.25
C ASP A 60 -21.94 -58.43 8.34
N GLU A 61 -23.10 -58.02 8.88
CA GLU A 61 -24.52 -58.35 8.67
C GLU A 61 -25.47 -57.11 8.86
N HIS A 62 -26.68 -57.20 8.30
CA HIS A 62 -28.00 -56.69 8.75
C HIS A 62 -28.24 -55.41 9.62
N HIS A 63 -29.11 -54.53 9.06
CA HIS A 63 -30.17 -53.69 9.70
C HIS A 63 -29.78 -52.59 10.75
N GLY A 64 -30.37 -51.39 10.78
CA GLY A 64 -31.44 -50.77 9.98
C GLY A 64 -31.73 -49.30 10.38
N ARG A 65 -32.51 -48.59 9.56
CA ARG A 65 -33.07 -47.22 9.73
C ARG A 65 -33.88 -47.03 11.05
N SER A 66 -34.23 -45.85 11.58
CA SER A 66 -33.97 -44.40 11.29
C SER A 66 -34.55 -43.52 12.43
N ASP A 67 -34.12 -42.26 12.53
CA ASP A 67 -34.76 -41.05 13.12
C ASP A 67 -35.98 -41.17 14.07
N HIS A 68 -35.88 -40.61 15.30
CA HIS A 68 -36.45 -39.26 15.61
C HIS A 68 -36.40 -38.83 17.11
N ALA A 69 -35.88 -37.61 17.33
CA ALA A 69 -36.44 -36.52 18.17
C ALA A 69 -36.98 -36.71 19.63
N ARG A 70 -36.40 -35.88 20.51
CA ARG A 70 -37.05 -35.01 21.54
C ARG A 70 -37.49 -35.55 22.93
N ARG A 71 -36.87 -34.88 23.93
CA ARG A 71 -37.43 -34.26 25.17
C ARG A 71 -37.23 -34.95 26.53
N ALA A 72 -36.78 -34.09 27.45
CA ALA A 72 -36.52 -34.27 28.86
C ALA A 72 -37.67 -34.85 29.70
N ARG A 73 -37.28 -35.51 30.81
CA ARG A 73 -38.10 -35.63 32.02
C ARG A 73 -37.28 -35.33 33.28
N GLN A 74 -37.97 -34.78 34.28
CA GLN A 74 -37.43 -34.42 35.59
C GLN A 74 -37.31 -35.66 36.49
N LEU A 75 -36.36 -35.65 37.42
CA LEU A 75 -36.39 -36.49 38.62
C LEU A 75 -36.28 -35.62 39.87
N ARG A 76 -37.04 -35.98 40.90
CA ARG A 76 -37.28 -35.15 42.10
C ARG A 76 -37.47 -36.07 43.30
N ILE A 77 -36.49 -36.14 44.20
CA ILE A 77 -36.64 -36.74 45.54
C ILE A 77 -36.17 -35.71 46.59
N ARG A 78 -36.77 -35.78 47.79
CA ARG A 78 -36.82 -34.69 48.79
C ARG A 78 -36.36 -35.18 50.17
N ARG A 79 -35.53 -34.35 50.84
CA ARG A 79 -35.43 -34.18 52.32
C ARG A 79 -34.92 -35.41 53.12
N ARG A 80 -34.37 -35.28 54.33
CA ARG A 80 -34.63 -34.28 55.39
C ARG A 80 -33.44 -34.19 56.37
N GLY A 81 -33.17 -33.01 56.92
CA GLY A 81 -32.23 -32.81 58.03
C GLY A 81 -32.08 -31.33 58.38
N ARG A 82 -32.32 -30.93 59.63
CA ARG A 82 -32.24 -29.55 60.13
C ARG A 82 -31.63 -29.59 61.53
N SER A 83 -30.75 -28.64 61.83
CA SER A 83 -30.73 -27.96 63.13
C SER A 83 -30.36 -26.48 62.92
N ARG A 84 -30.68 -25.64 63.90
CA ARG A 84 -30.47 -24.19 63.94
C ARG A 84 -29.97 -23.83 65.33
N CYS A 85 -29.41 -22.61 65.42
CA CYS A 85 -29.33 -21.69 66.58
C CYS A 85 -27.89 -21.36 67.01
N SER A 86 -27.58 -20.17 67.55
CA SER A 86 -28.18 -18.81 67.42
C SER A 86 -27.41 -17.82 68.32
N CYS A 87 -27.29 -16.55 67.91
CA CYS A 87 -27.06 -15.38 68.80
C CYS A 87 -25.70 -15.33 69.56
N SER A 88 -25.19 -14.18 70.05
CA SER A 88 -25.46 -12.76 69.80
C SER A 88 -24.46 -11.85 70.54
N SER A 89 -24.38 -10.57 70.12
CA SER A 89 -24.24 -9.32 70.92
C SER A 89 -22.92 -8.53 70.77
N ARG A 90 -22.83 -7.20 70.96
CA ARG A 90 -23.68 -6.00 70.69
C ARG A 90 -22.93 -4.78 71.30
N GLY A 91 -22.96 -3.62 70.64
CA GLY A 91 -22.70 -2.29 71.26
C GLY A 91 -21.38 -1.60 70.88
N GLY A 92 -21.30 -0.28 70.67
CA GLY A 92 -22.38 0.70 70.45
C GLY A 92 -22.09 2.15 70.88
N ARG A 93 -22.10 3.10 69.92
CA ARG A 93 -22.13 4.59 70.08
C ARG A 93 -20.82 5.18 70.68
N VAL A 94 -20.49 6.48 70.62
CA VAL A 94 -21.22 7.76 70.42
C VAL A 94 -20.41 8.70 69.49
N ALA A 95 -21.02 9.77 68.95
CA ALA A 95 -20.36 10.82 68.16
C ALA A 95 -20.34 12.17 68.91
N ASP A 96 -19.38 13.06 68.63
CA ASP A 96 -19.60 14.51 68.81
C ASP A 96 -18.71 15.44 67.95
N ARG A 97 -19.15 16.71 67.94
CA ARG A 97 -18.96 17.90 67.06
C ARG A 97 -17.56 18.46 66.70
N LEU A 98 -17.47 18.87 65.42
CA LEU A 98 -17.30 20.25 64.87
C LEU A 98 -16.58 21.40 65.63
N SER A 99 -15.76 22.12 64.86
CA SER A 99 -15.70 23.61 64.73
C SER A 99 -15.36 23.96 63.26
N ASP A 100 -16.05 24.86 62.51
CA ASP A 100 -16.16 26.34 62.60
C ASP A 100 -14.79 27.05 62.46
N LEU A 101 -14.49 28.01 61.55
CA LEU A 101 -15.24 28.96 60.67
C LEU A 101 -14.42 29.20 59.34
N ALA A 102 -14.80 29.97 58.31
CA ALA A 102 -15.69 31.13 58.21
C ALA A 102 -16.38 31.30 56.82
N ARG A 103 -17.40 32.16 56.78
CA ARG A 103 -18.23 32.53 55.60
C ARG A 103 -17.80 33.88 55.00
N ASN A 104 -18.14 34.12 53.72
CA ASN A 104 -19.04 35.19 53.22
C ASN A 104 -18.92 35.31 51.68
N GLY A 105 -19.97 35.66 50.91
CA GLY A 105 -21.35 35.99 51.25
C GLY A 105 -22.32 35.81 50.06
N ARG A 106 -23.63 35.82 50.33
CA ARG A 106 -24.74 35.58 49.37
C ARG A 106 -25.12 36.83 48.56
N THR A 107 -25.84 36.62 47.46
CA THR A 107 -27.10 37.34 47.19
C THR A 107 -28.14 36.44 46.51
N ASP A 108 -29.42 36.68 46.82
CA ASP A 108 -30.61 35.89 46.47
C ASP A 108 -31.07 36.08 45.01
N TRP A 109 -31.52 35.03 44.30
CA TRP A 109 -32.90 34.50 44.21
C TRP A 109 -34.00 35.53 43.85
N ARG A 110 -34.51 35.45 42.60
CA ARG A 110 -35.91 35.04 42.23
C ARG A 110 -36.26 35.48 40.78
N GLY A 111 -37.13 34.71 40.11
CA GLY A 111 -37.84 35.14 38.89
C GLY A 111 -37.93 34.04 37.82
N HIS A 112 -39.12 33.45 37.65
CA HIS A 112 -39.37 32.39 36.65
C HIS A 112 -39.46 32.93 35.20
N GLY A 113 -39.04 32.11 34.24
CA GLY A 113 -39.27 32.33 32.82
C GLY A 113 -38.93 31.10 31.98
N ARG A 114 -39.83 30.11 31.95
CA ARG A 114 -39.72 28.98 31.00
C ARG A 114 -39.99 29.49 29.59
N VAL A 115 -39.06 29.24 28.67
CA VAL A 115 -39.34 29.16 27.23
C VAL A 115 -38.64 27.92 26.70
N ASP A 116 -39.41 26.86 26.46
CA ASP A 116 -38.93 25.70 25.71
C ASP A 116 -38.73 26.10 24.24
N ALA A 117 -37.50 25.99 23.75
CA ALA A 117 -37.16 26.10 22.34
C ALA A 117 -36.41 24.83 21.89
N GLY A 118 -37.12 23.70 21.91
CA GLY A 118 -36.60 22.44 21.42
C GLY A 118 -36.33 22.48 19.92
N ARG A 119 -35.05 22.56 19.53
CA ARG A 119 -34.58 22.11 18.21
C ARG A 119 -33.33 21.26 18.40
N ARG A 120 -33.38 20.04 17.85
CA ARG A 120 -32.19 19.21 17.65
C ARG A 120 -31.23 19.97 16.73
N LEU A 121 -29.95 20.00 17.08
CA LEU A 121 -28.90 20.29 16.11
C LEU A 121 -28.74 19.05 15.23
N GLU A 122 -28.90 19.23 13.92
CA GLU A 122 -28.60 18.19 12.93
C GLU A 122 -27.08 18.03 12.82
N SER A 123 -26.63 16.80 12.60
CA SER A 123 -25.23 16.49 12.31
C SER A 123 -24.79 17.12 10.98
N HIS A 124 -23.61 17.73 10.94
CA HIS A 124 -23.05 18.26 9.70
C HIS A 124 -22.93 17.19 8.62
N ALA A 125 -23.32 17.54 7.39
CA ALA A 125 -23.27 16.63 6.25
C ALA A 125 -21.83 16.23 5.91
N ALA A 126 -21.63 14.94 5.68
CA ALA A 126 -20.54 14.45 4.84
C ALA A 126 -20.74 14.94 3.39
N ARG A 127 -19.71 14.75 2.56
CA ARG A 127 -19.56 15.30 1.20
C ARG A 127 -20.78 15.05 0.29
N PRO A 128 -21.04 15.92 -0.70
CA PRO A 128 -22.09 15.67 -1.68
C PRO A 128 -21.75 14.43 -2.53
N ASP A 129 -22.79 13.66 -2.88
CA ASP A 129 -22.90 12.61 -3.91
C ASP A 129 -23.33 11.20 -3.47
N GLU A 130 -23.85 11.02 -2.25
CA GLU A 130 -24.58 9.80 -1.87
C GLU A 130 -26.00 10.07 -1.33
N GLN A 131 -27.03 9.60 -2.05
CA GLN A 131 -28.41 9.53 -1.56
C GLN A 131 -28.72 8.12 -1.05
N PRO A 132 -29.07 7.93 0.24
CA PRO A 132 -29.54 6.65 0.73
C PRO A 132 -31.00 6.38 0.26
N PRO A 133 -31.36 5.13 -0.12
CA PRO A 133 -32.72 4.79 -0.49
C PRO A 133 -33.66 4.80 0.75
N PRO A 134 -34.94 5.20 0.60
CA PRO A 134 -35.86 5.34 1.72
C PRO A 134 -36.27 3.99 2.31
N GLY A 135 -36.15 3.86 3.64
CA GLY A 135 -36.49 2.65 4.38
C GLY A 135 -38.00 2.34 4.42
N ALA A 136 -38.35 1.05 4.33
CA ALA A 136 -39.73 0.59 4.33
C ALA A 136 -40.38 0.67 5.74
N GLY A 137 -41.42 1.50 5.88
CA GLY A 137 -42.24 1.58 7.08
C GLY A 137 -43.14 0.35 7.29
N ARG A 138 -43.31 -0.08 8.55
CA ARG A 138 -44.20 -1.20 8.92
C ARG A 138 -45.68 -0.80 8.86
N GLY A 139 -46.43 -1.39 7.92
CA GLY A 139 -47.90 -1.37 7.89
C GLY A 139 -48.52 -2.69 8.37
N ARG A 140 -49.59 -2.63 9.17
CA ARG A 140 -50.39 -3.80 9.62
C ARG A 140 -51.55 -4.12 8.65
N PRO A 141 -52.18 -5.31 8.70
CA PRO A 141 -52.69 -5.98 7.50
C PRO A 141 -54.16 -5.71 7.15
N GLY A 142 -54.45 -5.69 5.84
CA GLY A 142 -55.79 -5.82 5.26
C GLY A 142 -55.92 -7.12 4.44
N ARG A 143 -57.11 -7.75 4.45
CA ARG A 143 -57.39 -9.04 3.78
C ARG A 143 -57.98 -8.88 2.37
N LEU A 144 -58.00 -10.00 1.63
CA LEU A 144 -58.78 -10.31 0.39
C LEU A 144 -58.19 -9.73 -0.92
N ALA A 145 -58.23 -10.42 -2.08
CA ALA A 145 -58.48 -11.83 -2.36
C ALA A 145 -58.03 -12.25 -3.79
N ARG A 146 -57.63 -13.52 -3.96
CA ARG A 146 -57.76 -14.38 -5.17
C ARG A 146 -57.40 -13.80 -6.56
N ARG A 147 -56.33 -14.33 -7.18
CA ARG A 147 -56.42 -15.39 -8.23
C ARG A 147 -55.05 -15.91 -8.73
N CYS A 148 -55.04 -17.21 -9.04
CA CYS A 148 -54.19 -17.95 -9.99
C CYS A 148 -52.65 -18.01 -9.84
N GLY A 149 -52.14 -19.25 -9.78
CA GLY A 149 -51.04 -19.67 -10.66
C GLY A 149 -49.66 -19.89 -10.03
N ARG A 150 -49.35 -21.15 -9.64
CA ARG A 150 -47.96 -21.57 -9.40
C ARG A 150 -47.16 -21.61 -10.71
N ARG A 151 -45.93 -21.08 -10.69
CA ARG A 151 -44.75 -21.77 -11.25
C ARG A 151 -43.56 -21.59 -10.30
N ARG A 152 -42.85 -22.68 -10.01
CA ARG A 152 -41.51 -22.63 -9.44
C ARG A 152 -40.52 -22.53 -10.61
N LEU A 153 -39.45 -21.75 -10.45
CA LEU A 153 -38.28 -21.79 -11.30
C LEU A 153 -37.10 -22.32 -10.49
N HIS A 154 -36.18 -23.02 -11.17
CA HIS A 154 -35.00 -23.63 -10.57
C HIS A 154 -33.85 -22.62 -10.44
N GLY A 155 -32.84 -22.96 -9.63
CA GLY A 155 -31.85 -22.01 -9.08
C GLY A 155 -30.64 -21.65 -9.95
N ASP A 156 -30.64 -21.95 -11.26
CA ASP A 156 -29.47 -21.76 -12.13
C ASP A 156 -29.84 -21.05 -13.45
N GLU A 157 -30.22 -19.77 -13.39
CA GLU A 157 -30.39 -18.94 -14.58
C GLU A 157 -29.93 -17.49 -14.27
N PRO A 158 -28.97 -16.91 -15.03
CA PRO A 158 -28.44 -15.58 -14.74
C PRO A 158 -29.50 -14.50 -15.06
N GLN A 159 -29.86 -13.71 -14.05
CA GLN A 159 -30.87 -12.67 -14.18
C GLN A 159 -30.32 -11.47 -14.99
N LEU A 160 -30.72 -11.36 -16.26
CA LEU A 160 -30.35 -10.23 -17.10
C LEU A 160 -31.11 -8.96 -16.65
N VAL A 161 -30.46 -8.13 -15.83
CA VAL A 161 -31.04 -6.86 -15.37
C VAL A 161 -30.83 -5.78 -16.43
N ASP A 162 -31.91 -5.34 -17.05
CA ASP A 162 -31.90 -4.31 -18.10
C ASP A 162 -31.58 -2.92 -17.51
N ARG A 163 -30.29 -2.56 -17.50
CA ARG A 163 -29.82 -1.25 -17.01
C ARG A 163 -30.23 -0.16 -18.01
N ARG A 164 -31.16 0.70 -17.61
CA ARG A 164 -31.46 1.95 -18.34
C ARG A 164 -30.18 2.78 -18.52
N GLN A 165 -29.93 3.24 -19.74
CA GLN A 165 -28.79 4.11 -20.05
C GLN A 165 -28.87 5.44 -19.28
N THR A 166 -27.75 5.84 -18.71
CA THR A 166 -27.54 7.18 -18.14
C THR A 166 -27.64 8.25 -19.23
N PRO A 167 -28.28 9.42 -19.00
CA PRO A 167 -28.26 10.51 -19.96
C PRO A 167 -26.82 10.99 -20.24
N GLN A 168 -26.43 11.04 -21.52
CA GLN A 168 -25.15 11.63 -21.90
C GLN A 168 -25.18 13.14 -21.69
N LEU A 169 -24.46 13.63 -20.68
CA LEU A 169 -24.16 15.06 -20.54
C LEU A 169 -23.05 15.44 -21.53
N PRO A 170 -23.16 16.58 -22.25
CA PRO A 170 -22.17 16.96 -23.25
C PRO A 170 -20.84 17.39 -22.60
N VAL A 171 -19.80 16.57 -22.80
CA VAL A 171 -18.42 16.89 -22.42
C VAL A 171 -17.91 18.04 -23.29
N ARG A 172 -17.48 19.14 -22.67
CA ARG A 172 -16.75 20.23 -23.36
C ARG A 172 -15.27 19.89 -23.40
N HIS A 173 -14.78 19.48 -24.56
CA HIS A 173 -13.33 19.35 -24.81
C HIS A 173 -12.70 20.75 -24.90
N ALA A 174 -11.56 20.96 -24.21
CA ALA A 174 -10.87 22.25 -24.16
C ALA A 174 -10.09 22.58 -25.46
N ASP A 175 -9.64 21.56 -26.19
CA ASP A 175 -8.58 21.71 -27.21
C ASP A 175 -9.09 21.87 -28.66
N ARG A 176 -10.36 22.26 -28.84
CA ARG A 176 -10.96 22.47 -30.17
C ARG A 176 -11.87 23.68 -30.25
N LEU A 177 -11.29 24.88 -30.13
CA LEU A 177 -11.84 26.09 -30.74
C LEU A 177 -10.70 27.09 -31.02
N GLY A 178 -10.32 27.23 -32.28
CA GLY A 178 -9.42 28.28 -32.73
C GLY A 178 -10.05 29.66 -32.60
N ASP A 179 -9.19 30.69 -32.55
CA ASP A 179 -9.56 32.09 -32.31
C ASP A 179 -10.77 32.57 -33.12
N GLN A 180 -11.87 32.86 -32.42
CA GLN A 180 -13.02 33.56 -32.98
C GLN A 180 -13.14 34.92 -32.29
N GLY A 181 -12.80 35.96 -33.06
CA GLY A 181 -12.72 37.35 -32.61
C GLY A 181 -13.95 37.80 -31.83
N ARG A 182 -13.71 38.30 -30.62
CA ARG A 182 -14.74 38.65 -29.64
C ARG A 182 -15.47 39.94 -30.05
N THR A 183 -16.60 39.81 -30.73
CA THR A 183 -17.50 40.94 -31.02
C THR A 183 -18.11 41.49 -29.73
N THR A 184 -17.97 42.80 -29.53
CA THR A 184 -18.52 43.53 -28.39
C THR A 184 -20.04 43.58 -28.43
N TRP A 185 -20.70 43.06 -27.39
CA TRP A 185 -22.14 43.28 -27.13
C TRP A 185 -22.34 44.13 -25.87
N PRO A 186 -23.46 44.87 -25.75
CA PRO A 186 -23.59 45.97 -24.80
C PRO A 186 -23.68 45.52 -23.34
N HIS A 187 -23.31 46.42 -22.42
CA HIS A 187 -23.35 46.18 -20.99
C HIS A 187 -24.76 45.86 -20.48
N ALA A 188 -24.92 44.69 -19.85
CA ALA A 188 -26.09 44.38 -19.04
C ALA A 188 -26.12 45.26 -17.77
N ALA A 189 -27.33 45.60 -17.32
CA ALA A 189 -27.54 46.56 -16.23
C ALA A 189 -26.87 46.15 -14.91
N ARG A 190 -26.24 47.13 -14.25
CA ARG A 190 -25.66 46.97 -12.91
C ARG A 190 -26.75 46.66 -11.90
N ARG A 191 -26.47 45.75 -10.95
CA ARG A 191 -27.17 45.71 -9.67
C ARG A 191 -26.40 46.57 -8.69
N ASP A 192 -27.04 47.63 -8.20
CA ASP A 192 -26.42 48.58 -7.29
C ASP A 192 -26.25 47.97 -5.89
N VAL A 193 -25.02 48.00 -5.39
CA VAL A 193 -24.73 47.95 -3.95
C VAL A 193 -23.72 49.05 -3.65
N HIS A 194 -24.23 50.22 -3.29
CA HIS A 194 -23.42 51.35 -2.85
C HIS A 194 -23.00 51.21 -1.38
N GLY A 195 -21.72 51.51 -1.10
CA GLY A 195 -21.30 52.30 0.06
C GLY A 195 -21.52 51.79 1.50
N ASN A 196 -20.41 51.48 2.18
CA ASN A 196 -20.13 51.88 3.58
C ASN A 196 -21.23 51.74 4.66
N HIS A 197 -21.57 50.52 5.06
CA HIS A 197 -22.38 50.27 6.28
C HIS A 197 -21.55 49.86 7.51
N ALA A 198 -20.61 50.72 7.92
CA ALA A 198 -19.81 50.54 9.16
C ALA A 198 -20.64 50.59 10.47
N ARG A 199 -21.96 50.82 10.40
CA ARG A 199 -22.87 50.82 11.57
C ARG A 199 -23.50 49.46 11.89
N VAL A 200 -23.39 48.45 11.02
CA VAL A 200 -24.03 47.13 11.25
C VAL A 200 -23.16 46.18 12.09
N LEU A 201 -21.84 46.39 12.18
CA LEU A 201 -20.92 45.60 13.03
C LEU A 201 -20.62 46.24 14.39
N GLY A 202 -21.29 47.35 14.75
CA GLY A 202 -21.00 48.14 15.95
C GLY A 202 -21.82 47.81 17.21
N TRP A 203 -22.77 46.88 17.16
CA TRP A 203 -23.85 46.78 18.16
C TRP A 203 -23.78 45.61 19.17
N THR A 204 -22.66 44.87 19.23
CA THR A 204 -22.50 43.71 20.16
C THR A 204 -21.26 43.77 21.07
N ARG A 205 -20.60 44.93 21.23
CA ARG A 205 -19.48 45.10 22.18
C ARG A 205 -19.57 46.36 23.05
N ARG A 206 -20.59 46.43 23.91
CA ARG A 206 -20.55 47.30 25.11
C ARG A 206 -20.00 46.48 26.29
N ARG A 207 -19.05 47.08 27.04
CA ARG A 207 -18.39 46.54 28.27
C ARG A 207 -17.25 45.52 28.11
N ARG A 208 -16.18 45.85 27.36
CA ARG A 208 -14.78 45.60 27.81
C ARG A 208 -13.92 46.82 27.43
N GLY A 209 -12.97 47.19 28.29
CA GLY A 209 -12.30 48.49 28.27
C GLY A 209 -11.34 48.72 27.10
N ARG A 210 -11.00 49.99 26.84
CA ARG A 210 -9.95 50.41 25.91
C ARG A 210 -8.59 49.88 26.40
N ARG A 211 -8.09 48.79 25.80
CA ARG A 211 -6.64 48.60 25.65
C ARG A 211 -6.24 49.16 24.29
N LEU A 212 -5.25 50.05 24.29
CA LEU A 212 -4.64 50.57 23.08
C LEU A 212 -4.00 49.40 22.30
N LEU A 213 -4.49 49.14 21.10
CA LEU A 213 -3.76 48.35 20.12
C LEU A 213 -2.59 49.20 19.64
N ALA A 214 -1.40 48.93 20.17
CA ALA A 214 -0.17 49.53 19.67
C ALA A 214 0.04 49.10 18.21
N THR A 215 0.14 50.09 17.32
CA THR A 215 0.81 50.03 16.01
C THR A 215 1.01 48.64 15.39
N VAL A 216 -0.07 48.06 14.84
CA VAL A 216 0.08 47.21 13.66
C VAL A 216 0.44 48.15 12.51
N ARG A 217 1.63 48.00 11.93
CA ARG A 217 2.08 48.85 10.82
C ARG A 217 1.29 48.54 9.54
N LEU A 218 1.23 49.51 8.63
CA LEU A 218 0.27 49.53 7.52
C LEU A 218 0.69 48.70 6.29
N ASP A 219 1.81 47.98 6.38
CA ASP A 219 2.50 47.26 5.31
C ASP A 219 1.97 45.83 5.05
N GLU A 220 1.05 45.31 5.87
CA GLU A 220 0.57 43.93 5.77
C GLU A 220 -0.79 43.71 5.08
N LEU A 221 -1.38 44.71 4.41
CA LEU A 221 -2.69 44.53 3.73
C LEU A 221 -2.74 44.88 2.23
N ARG A 222 -2.70 43.80 1.45
CA ARG A 222 -3.17 43.62 0.05
C ARG A 222 -2.31 44.20 -1.09
N GLN A 223 -1.51 43.29 -1.66
CA GLN A 223 -0.90 43.42 -2.98
C GLN A 223 -1.93 43.15 -4.10
N GLY A 224 -1.78 43.84 -5.24
CA GLY A 224 -2.65 43.69 -6.42
C GLY A 224 -2.41 42.42 -7.26
N PRO A 225 -3.19 42.24 -8.35
CA PRO A 225 -3.18 41.03 -9.18
C PRO A 225 -1.85 40.78 -9.90
N THR A 226 -1.56 39.51 -10.14
CA THR A 226 -0.29 39.04 -10.72
C THR A 226 -0.25 39.23 -12.24
N GLY A 227 0.77 39.95 -12.74
CA GLY A 227 1.05 40.02 -14.17
C GLY A 227 1.76 38.75 -14.69
N PRO A 228 1.58 38.36 -15.97
CA PRO A 228 2.03 37.08 -16.52
C PRO A 228 3.56 36.86 -16.53
N LYS A 229 4.37 37.88 -16.25
CA LYS A 229 5.84 37.80 -16.16
C LYS A 229 6.39 37.55 -14.74
N ARG A 230 5.54 37.24 -13.74
CA ARG A 230 5.96 37.08 -12.32
C ARG A 230 5.52 35.76 -11.68
N ALA A 231 5.43 34.68 -12.47
CA ALA A 231 4.93 33.38 -12.00
C ALA A 231 5.91 32.58 -11.12
N ARG A 232 7.22 32.88 -11.14
CA ARG A 232 8.27 32.08 -10.47
C ARG A 232 9.17 32.86 -9.50
N VAL A 233 8.73 34.01 -8.99
CA VAL A 233 9.51 34.80 -8.01
C VAL A 233 8.79 34.80 -6.66
N ALA A 234 9.38 34.18 -5.65
CA ALA A 234 8.91 34.25 -4.28
C ALA A 234 8.87 35.72 -3.83
N ARG A 235 7.70 36.22 -3.41
CA ARG A 235 7.53 37.62 -2.98
C ARG A 235 8.10 37.92 -1.57
N ARG A 236 8.74 36.94 -0.95
CA ARG A 236 9.47 37.05 0.31
C ARG A 236 10.85 36.43 0.10
N SER A 237 11.89 37.11 0.56
CA SER A 237 13.17 36.46 0.87
C SER A 237 12.93 35.35 1.89
N ALA A 238 13.76 34.30 1.86
CA ALA A 238 13.72 33.27 2.88
C ALA A 238 13.89 33.92 4.26
N CYS A 239 12.83 33.88 5.06
CA CYS A 239 12.88 34.22 6.47
C CYS A 239 12.83 32.90 7.24
N ALA A 240 13.67 32.74 8.26
CA ALA A 240 13.54 31.62 9.18
C ALA A 240 12.09 31.56 9.69
N ILE A 241 11.45 30.40 9.57
CA ILE A 241 10.21 30.14 10.29
C ILE A 241 10.55 30.30 11.79
N PRO A 242 9.75 31.01 12.59
CA PRO A 242 10.04 31.14 14.02
C PRO A 242 10.02 29.77 14.69
N GLU A 243 11.21 29.20 14.87
CA GLU A 243 11.42 28.05 15.75
C GLU A 243 10.85 28.41 17.12
N ARG A 244 9.90 27.62 17.60
CA ARG A 244 9.47 27.70 18.99
C ARG A 244 10.44 26.87 19.81
N PRO A 245 11.33 27.47 20.63
CA PRO A 245 12.26 26.70 21.42
C PRO A 245 11.46 25.87 22.44
N GLY A 246 11.70 24.57 22.50
CA GLY A 246 11.28 23.74 23.63
C GLY A 246 9.93 23.00 23.56
N ARG A 247 9.41 22.65 22.36
CA ARG A 247 8.39 21.59 22.21
C ARG A 247 8.51 20.79 20.89
N SER A 248 9.63 20.13 20.68
CA SER A 248 9.62 18.78 20.10
C SER A 248 9.65 17.79 21.26
N SER A 249 8.48 17.39 21.77
CA SER A 249 8.39 16.14 22.51
C SER A 249 8.59 15.04 21.48
N GLN A 250 9.82 14.51 21.35
CA GLN A 250 10.08 13.33 20.54
C GLN A 250 9.10 12.25 20.98
N VAL A 251 8.22 11.84 20.08
CA VAL A 251 7.18 10.86 20.39
C VAL A 251 7.85 9.51 20.50
N ASN A 252 7.98 9.01 21.73
CA ASN A 252 8.61 7.72 21.96
C ASN A 252 7.60 6.60 21.65
N ALA A 253 7.88 5.77 20.64
CA ALA A 253 6.99 4.68 20.22
C ALA A 253 6.63 3.73 21.38
N ARG A 254 7.58 3.44 22.28
CA ARG A 254 7.37 2.56 23.45
C ARG A 254 6.41 3.16 24.48
N GLU A 255 6.47 4.48 24.69
CA GLU A 255 5.52 5.18 25.56
C GLU A 255 4.12 5.19 24.95
N VAL A 256 4.01 5.39 23.62
CA VAL A 256 2.73 5.34 22.90
C VAL A 256 2.11 3.95 22.93
N ALA A 257 2.89 2.89 22.65
CA ALA A 257 2.42 1.51 22.73
C ALA A 257 1.92 1.16 24.13
N ARG A 258 2.67 1.54 25.18
CA ARG A 258 2.26 1.34 26.58
C ARG A 258 0.97 2.09 26.90
N ALA A 259 0.86 3.37 26.56
CA ALA A 259 -0.33 4.17 26.85
C ALA A 259 -1.59 3.67 26.11
N ALA A 260 -1.43 3.15 24.88
CA ALA A 260 -2.52 2.53 24.13
C ALA A 260 -2.96 1.19 24.73
N LEU A 261 -2.01 0.39 25.25
CA LEU A 261 -2.30 -0.84 25.99
C LEU A 261 -3.01 -0.54 27.33
N GLU A 262 -2.55 0.46 28.08
CA GLU A 262 -3.15 0.89 29.36
C GLU A 262 -4.57 1.47 29.19
N ALA A 263 -4.93 1.94 27.99
CA ALA A 263 -6.28 2.38 27.66
C ALA A 263 -7.25 1.22 27.32
N ALA A 264 -6.76 -0.01 27.15
CA ALA A 264 -7.54 -1.18 26.80
C ALA A 264 -7.86 -2.05 28.03
N ASP A 265 -9.10 -2.52 28.12
CA ASP A 265 -9.52 -3.54 29.08
C ASP A 265 -9.29 -4.95 28.49
N GLY A 266 -8.66 -5.85 29.25
CA GLY A 266 -8.57 -7.29 28.90
C GLY A 266 -7.29 -7.71 28.18
N GLU A 267 -7.40 -8.66 27.25
CA GLU A 267 -6.27 -9.16 26.45
C GLU A 267 -6.09 -8.25 25.22
N ALA A 268 -4.91 -7.61 25.09
CA ALA A 268 -4.66 -6.63 24.04
C ALA A 268 -3.18 -6.50 23.67
N GLU A 269 -2.93 -6.04 22.45
CA GLU A 269 -1.62 -5.73 21.87
C GLU A 269 -1.68 -4.38 21.17
N ALA A 270 -0.74 -3.50 21.50
CA ALA A 270 -0.54 -2.21 20.86
C ALA A 270 0.77 -2.22 20.07
N VAL A 271 0.69 -1.84 18.80
CA VAL A 271 1.83 -1.62 17.90
C VAL A 271 1.90 -0.13 17.58
N ALA A 272 2.99 0.54 17.93
CA ALA A 272 3.24 1.94 17.61
C ALA A 272 4.39 2.08 16.61
N GLN A 273 4.16 2.88 15.57
CA GLN A 273 5.14 3.29 14.58
C GLN A 273 5.27 4.82 14.64
N VAL A 274 6.50 5.31 14.80
CA VAL A 274 6.81 6.74 14.77
C VAL A 274 7.85 6.98 13.68
N GLU A 275 7.61 7.95 12.83
CA GLU A 275 8.50 8.38 11.75
C GLU A 275 8.88 9.85 11.95
N SER A 276 10.17 10.14 11.84
CA SER A 276 10.69 11.47 11.55
C SER A 276 11.54 11.37 10.30
N SER A 277 11.07 11.91 9.18
CA SER A 277 11.76 11.80 7.89
C SER A 277 11.74 13.09 7.09
N GLY A 278 12.63 13.15 6.10
CA GLY A 278 12.60 14.18 5.08
C GLY A 278 12.87 13.64 3.69
N LEU A 279 12.33 14.36 2.71
CA LEU A 279 12.32 14.01 1.30
C LEU A 279 12.61 15.26 0.47
N ALA A 280 13.77 15.30 -0.17
CA ALA A 280 14.16 16.36 -1.11
C ALA A 280 13.93 15.86 -2.54
N ARG A 281 12.72 16.03 -3.06
CA ARG A 281 12.30 15.54 -4.39
C ARG A 281 12.60 16.56 -5.49
N PHE A 282 13.18 16.10 -6.58
CA PHE A 282 13.54 16.90 -7.75
C PHE A 282 12.94 16.35 -9.05
N ALA A 283 12.74 17.25 -10.02
CA ALA A 283 12.21 16.94 -11.34
C ALA A 283 12.68 17.99 -12.36
N GLY A 284 13.16 17.55 -13.52
CA GLY A 284 13.76 18.45 -14.51
C GLY A 284 14.96 19.21 -13.95
N SER A 285 15.78 18.53 -13.13
CA SER A 285 16.97 19.10 -12.49
C SER A 285 16.71 20.30 -11.55
N GLU A 286 15.48 20.43 -11.02
CA GLU A 286 15.10 21.41 -9.99
C GLU A 286 14.43 20.70 -8.80
N VAL A 287 14.82 21.06 -7.55
CA VAL A 287 14.14 20.59 -6.34
C VAL A 287 12.75 21.22 -6.27
N HIS A 288 11.70 20.43 -6.49
CA HIS A 288 10.32 20.92 -6.60
C HIS A 288 9.49 20.67 -5.33
N GLN A 289 9.85 19.66 -4.54
CA GLN A 289 9.13 19.30 -3.32
C GLN A 289 10.11 18.84 -2.23
N PRO A 290 10.59 19.77 -1.38
CA PRO A 290 11.08 19.43 -0.06
C PRO A 290 9.87 19.11 0.84
N THR A 291 9.92 18.01 1.57
CA THR A 291 8.88 17.59 2.54
C THR A 291 9.54 17.05 3.79
N LEU A 292 8.98 17.42 4.95
CA LEU A 292 9.30 16.82 6.25
C LEU A 292 8.05 16.11 6.76
N ILE A 293 8.25 14.94 7.34
CA ILE A 293 7.19 14.07 7.85
C ILE A 293 7.51 13.80 9.32
N GLU A 294 6.62 14.25 10.20
CA GLU A 294 6.52 13.74 11.56
C GLU A 294 5.19 12.98 11.63
N ASN A 295 5.26 11.66 11.78
CA ASN A 295 4.07 10.81 11.86
C ASN A 295 4.18 9.89 13.08
N ALA A 296 3.05 9.61 13.71
CA ALA A 296 2.98 8.68 14.83
C ALA A 296 1.62 8.00 14.81
N VAL A 297 1.64 6.69 14.66
CA VAL A 297 0.46 5.85 14.46
C VAL A 297 0.50 4.72 15.46
N VAL A 298 -0.63 4.43 16.08
CA VAL A 298 -0.78 3.29 16.97
C VAL A 298 -1.99 2.45 16.57
N THR A 299 -1.73 1.17 16.37
CA THR A 299 -2.73 0.14 16.09
C THR A 299 -2.90 -0.71 17.34
N LEU A 300 -4.15 -0.91 17.75
CA LEU A 300 -4.52 -1.69 18.93
C LEU A 300 -5.39 -2.87 18.49
N ARG A 301 -4.95 -4.08 18.86
CA ARG A 301 -5.66 -5.35 18.72
C ARG A 301 -6.19 -5.76 20.10
N VAL A 302 -7.51 -5.92 20.22
CA VAL A 302 -8.20 -6.40 21.44
C VAL A 302 -8.74 -7.80 21.18
N VAL A 303 -8.66 -8.68 22.19
CA VAL A 303 -9.11 -10.07 22.16
C VAL A 303 -10.16 -10.31 23.24
N ASN A 304 -11.40 -10.65 22.84
CA ASN A 304 -12.54 -10.90 23.74
C ASN A 304 -13.22 -12.22 23.38
N ASP A 305 -13.23 -13.21 24.28
CA ASP A 305 -13.86 -14.53 24.07
C ASP A 305 -13.48 -15.20 22.73
N GLY A 306 -12.19 -15.13 22.36
CA GLY A 306 -11.66 -15.67 21.09
C GLY A 306 -11.99 -14.84 19.85
N ARG A 307 -12.55 -13.63 20.00
CA ARG A 307 -12.81 -12.68 18.92
C ARG A 307 -11.77 -11.58 18.92
N THR A 308 -11.27 -11.21 17.74
CA THR A 308 -10.27 -10.17 17.58
C THR A 308 -10.90 -8.91 16.97
N GLY A 309 -10.51 -7.75 17.48
CA GLY A 309 -10.90 -6.45 16.94
C GLY A 309 -9.70 -5.53 16.85
N VAL A 310 -9.55 -4.83 15.74
CA VAL A 310 -8.41 -3.95 15.47
C VAL A 310 -8.91 -2.55 15.17
N ALA A 311 -8.26 -1.55 15.75
CA ALA A 311 -8.43 -0.14 15.40
C ALA A 311 -7.07 0.56 15.34
N THR A 312 -7.00 1.66 14.61
CA THR A 312 -5.78 2.46 14.42
C THR A 312 -6.09 3.95 14.60
N THR A 313 -5.15 4.70 15.19
CA THR A 313 -5.26 6.15 15.38
C THR A 313 -3.89 6.84 15.30
N ASN A 314 -3.89 8.13 14.99
CA ASN A 314 -2.77 9.05 15.20
C ASN A 314 -3.06 10.09 16.30
N ARG A 315 -4.16 9.92 17.05
CA ARG A 315 -4.48 10.73 18.23
C ARG A 315 -3.93 10.07 19.49
N LEU A 316 -2.78 10.56 19.93
CA LEU A 316 -2.03 10.05 21.08
C LEU A 316 -2.46 10.69 22.41
N ASP A 317 -3.43 11.61 22.37
CA ASP A 317 -4.06 12.17 23.57
C ASP A 317 -4.94 11.13 24.27
N ALA A 318 -5.15 11.25 25.59
CA ALA A 318 -5.87 10.26 26.38
C ALA A 318 -7.30 9.98 25.87
N ASP A 319 -8.02 11.00 25.40
CA ASP A 319 -9.35 10.81 24.80
C ASP A 319 -9.26 10.04 23.46
N GLY A 320 -8.18 10.26 22.70
CA GLY A 320 -7.86 9.54 21.47
C GLY A 320 -7.53 8.07 21.68
N LEU A 321 -6.77 7.73 22.74
CA LEU A 321 -6.43 6.36 23.10
C LEU A 321 -7.62 5.61 23.73
N ALA A 322 -8.44 6.28 24.54
CA ALA A 322 -9.70 5.70 25.03
C ALA A 322 -10.70 5.41 23.89
N GLU A 323 -10.78 6.30 22.89
CA GLU A 323 -11.59 6.09 21.68
C GLU A 323 -11.03 4.94 20.80
N LEU A 324 -9.71 4.79 20.73
CA LEU A 324 -9.05 3.66 20.07
C LEU A 324 -9.45 2.32 20.72
N ALA A 325 -9.32 2.22 22.05
CA ALA A 325 -9.70 1.04 22.82
C ALA A 325 -11.19 0.69 22.65
N ARG A 326 -12.08 1.69 22.76
CA ARG A 326 -13.52 1.50 22.52
C ARG A 326 -13.81 0.94 21.13
N ARG A 327 -13.16 1.47 20.08
CA ARG A 327 -13.36 0.99 18.70
C ARG A 327 -12.81 -0.42 18.48
N ALA A 328 -11.65 -0.75 19.04
CA ALA A 328 -11.09 -2.10 18.95
C ALA A 328 -12.01 -3.12 19.65
N ALA A 329 -12.56 -2.78 20.83
CA ALA A 329 -13.53 -3.60 21.53
C ALA A 329 -14.85 -3.77 20.74
N GLU A 330 -15.41 -2.70 20.18
CA GLU A 330 -16.63 -2.76 19.34
C GLU A 330 -16.43 -3.60 18.07
N ALA A 331 -15.23 -3.56 17.49
CA ALA A 331 -14.85 -4.44 16.39
C ALA A 331 -14.77 -5.91 16.83
N ALA A 332 -14.19 -6.20 17.99
CA ALA A 332 -14.10 -7.56 18.55
C ALA A 332 -15.49 -8.13 18.89
N GLU A 333 -16.39 -7.33 19.47
CA GLU A 333 -17.78 -7.74 19.73
C GLU A 333 -18.55 -8.08 18.44
N SER A 334 -18.23 -7.37 17.36
CA SER A 334 -18.85 -7.55 16.03
C SER A 334 -18.26 -8.72 15.24
N ALA A 335 -17.04 -9.16 15.58
CA ALA A 335 -16.36 -10.27 14.92
C ALA A 335 -16.91 -11.65 15.36
N PRO A 336 -16.85 -12.67 14.49
CA PRO A 336 -16.98 -14.05 14.91
C PRO A 336 -15.76 -14.47 15.75
N PRO A 337 -15.88 -15.47 16.65
CA PRO A 337 -14.72 -16.11 17.25
C PRO A 337 -13.84 -16.76 16.16
N ASP A 338 -12.53 -16.64 16.32
CA ASP A 338 -11.52 -17.23 15.45
C ASP A 338 -10.82 -18.39 16.17
N ASP A 339 -11.27 -19.61 15.90
CA ASP A 339 -10.66 -20.84 16.42
C ASP A 339 -9.21 -21.08 15.90
N THR A 340 -8.73 -20.27 14.95
CA THR A 340 -7.35 -20.34 14.41
C THR A 340 -6.40 -19.32 15.03
N PHE A 341 -6.91 -18.37 15.84
CA PHE A 341 -6.09 -17.36 16.50
C PHE A 341 -5.19 -17.98 17.59
N PRO A 342 -3.85 -17.85 17.51
CA PRO A 342 -2.92 -18.53 18.41
C PRO A 342 -2.75 -17.86 19.79
N GLY A 343 -3.64 -16.94 20.18
CA GLY A 343 -3.44 -16.01 21.29
C GLY A 343 -2.42 -14.92 20.96
N LEU A 344 -2.22 -13.94 21.84
CA LEU A 344 -1.17 -12.94 21.69
C LEU A 344 0.24 -13.51 21.94
N ALA A 345 1.26 -12.83 21.41
CA ALA A 345 2.65 -13.30 21.50
C ALA A 345 3.18 -13.22 22.95
N PRO A 346 3.83 -14.28 23.47
CA PRO A 346 4.52 -14.22 24.75
C PRO A 346 5.76 -13.32 24.67
N PRO A 347 6.33 -12.87 25.80
CA PRO A 347 7.63 -12.21 25.83
C PRO A 347 8.69 -13.07 25.12
N GLY A 348 9.38 -12.48 24.15
CA GLY A 348 10.56 -13.03 23.49
C GLY A 348 11.82 -12.26 23.89
N ASP A 349 12.96 -12.74 23.42
CA ASP A 349 14.27 -12.09 23.56
C ASP A 349 14.82 -11.81 22.14
N PRO A 350 14.47 -10.66 21.52
CA PRO A 350 14.99 -10.29 20.21
C PRO A 350 16.51 -10.08 20.27
N ALA A 351 17.22 -10.45 19.21
CA ALA A 351 18.64 -10.16 19.10
C ALA A 351 18.89 -8.64 19.04
N GLU A 352 19.98 -8.17 19.64
CA GLU A 352 20.51 -6.85 19.32
C GLU A 352 20.97 -6.85 17.85
N VAL A 353 20.61 -5.78 17.13
CA VAL A 353 20.91 -5.62 15.70
C VAL A 353 21.46 -4.23 15.43
N ASP A 354 22.29 -4.12 14.39
CA ASP A 354 22.65 -2.87 13.74
C ASP A 354 21.42 -2.20 13.07
N GLY A 355 21.61 -1.10 12.33
CA GLY A 355 20.53 -0.44 11.60
C GLY A 355 20.06 0.89 12.16
N TYR A 356 20.79 1.47 13.13
CA TYR A 356 20.61 2.85 13.59
C TYR A 356 21.94 3.60 13.56
N ASP A 357 21.97 4.76 12.92
CA ASP A 357 23.17 5.57 12.70
C ASP A 357 22.94 7.02 13.14
N GLU A 358 23.78 7.53 14.06
CA GLU A 358 23.60 8.87 14.65
C GLU A 358 23.76 10.00 13.61
N GLU A 359 24.65 9.85 12.62
CA GLU A 359 24.81 10.84 11.55
C GLU A 359 23.54 10.90 10.69
N THR A 360 23.01 9.74 10.28
CA THR A 360 21.78 9.61 9.49
C THR A 360 20.56 10.14 10.24
N ALA A 361 20.45 9.85 11.54
CA ALA A 361 19.42 10.39 12.42
C ALA A 361 19.51 11.91 12.62
N GLY A 362 20.71 12.49 12.51
CA GLY A 362 20.97 13.92 12.60
C GLY A 362 20.73 14.72 11.31
N LEU A 363 20.36 14.07 10.19
CA LEU A 363 20.20 14.74 8.90
C LEU A 363 18.99 15.68 8.88
N GLY A 364 19.27 16.98 8.98
CA GLY A 364 18.28 18.03 8.80
C GLY A 364 17.91 18.31 7.33
N PRO A 365 16.90 19.17 7.10
CA PRO A 365 16.37 19.48 5.76
C PRO A 365 17.43 20.07 4.82
N ASP A 366 18.33 20.89 5.35
CA ASP A 366 19.41 21.53 4.60
C ASP A 366 20.42 20.51 4.05
N GLU A 367 20.71 19.44 4.80
CA GLU A 367 21.65 18.40 4.36
C GLU A 367 21.00 17.46 3.34
N GLN A 368 19.72 17.11 3.54
CA GLN A 368 18.93 16.40 2.54
C GLN A 368 18.84 17.19 1.22
N ALA A 369 18.65 18.51 1.31
CA ALA A 369 18.66 19.39 0.14
C ALA A 369 20.04 19.49 -0.53
N ARG A 370 21.15 19.53 0.25
CA ARG A 370 22.52 19.46 -0.30
C ARG A 370 22.79 18.13 -1.02
N ARG A 371 22.33 17.01 -0.49
CA ARG A 371 22.49 15.69 -1.12
C ARG A 371 21.64 15.54 -2.39
N ALA A 372 20.43 16.10 -2.42
CA ALA A 372 19.65 16.23 -3.65
C ALA A 372 20.32 17.18 -4.67
N ALA A 373 20.93 18.29 -4.23
CA ALA A 373 21.68 19.19 -5.10
C ALA A 373 22.92 18.49 -5.70
N ALA A 374 23.67 17.72 -4.91
CA ALA A 374 24.81 16.94 -5.42
C ALA A 374 24.39 15.89 -6.48
N ALA A 375 23.21 15.26 -6.31
CA ALA A 375 22.63 14.42 -7.34
C ALA A 375 22.32 15.20 -8.63
N ILE A 376 21.72 16.39 -8.50
CA ILE A 376 21.40 17.26 -9.66
C ILE A 376 22.68 17.76 -10.36
N GLU A 377 23.66 18.25 -9.63
CA GLU A 377 24.91 18.78 -10.19
C GLU A 377 25.68 17.74 -11.00
N ALA A 378 25.55 16.46 -10.63
CA ALA A 378 26.15 15.33 -11.34
C ALA A 378 25.44 14.94 -12.65
N SER A 379 24.28 15.54 -13.00
CA SER A 379 23.56 15.21 -14.24
C SER A 379 24.19 15.80 -15.50
N GLY A 380 25.06 16.81 -15.36
CA GLY A 380 25.42 17.69 -16.46
C GLY A 380 24.15 18.30 -17.07
N ASP A 381 24.08 18.35 -18.40
CA ASP A 381 22.92 18.89 -19.12
C ASP A 381 21.71 17.92 -19.21
N PHE A 382 21.81 16.69 -18.69
CA PHE A 382 20.72 15.70 -18.77
C PHE A 382 19.60 16.01 -17.74
N PRO A 383 18.30 16.02 -18.11
CA PRO A 383 17.23 16.27 -17.14
C PRO A 383 17.08 15.09 -16.17
N VAL A 384 17.15 15.36 -14.87
CA VAL A 384 16.97 14.33 -13.82
C VAL A 384 15.73 14.52 -12.96
N TYR A 385 15.18 13.39 -12.52
CA TYR A 385 13.98 13.24 -11.72
C TYR A 385 14.26 12.23 -10.62
N GLY A 386 13.86 12.52 -9.38
CA GLY A 386 14.28 11.66 -8.28
C GLY A 386 14.09 12.27 -6.91
N PHE A 387 14.77 11.70 -5.93
CA PHE A 387 14.82 12.24 -4.58
C PHE A 387 16.08 11.79 -3.84
N PHE A 388 16.45 12.57 -2.83
CA PHE A 388 17.16 12.08 -1.65
C PHE A 388 16.17 12.03 -0.47
N THR A 389 16.19 10.97 0.33
CA THR A 389 15.44 10.86 1.58
C THR A 389 16.30 10.29 2.69
N SER A 390 16.03 10.68 3.93
CA SER A 390 16.47 9.96 5.12
C SER A 390 15.40 10.01 6.21
N ALA A 391 15.45 9.04 7.13
CA ALA A 391 14.53 8.97 8.26
C ALA A 391 15.15 8.35 9.51
N VAL A 392 14.47 8.63 10.63
CA VAL A 392 14.43 7.80 11.82
C VAL A 392 13.03 7.17 11.89
N SER A 393 12.97 5.87 12.13
CA SER A 393 11.71 5.14 12.35
C SER A 393 11.81 4.30 13.62
N ASP A 394 10.90 4.53 14.57
CA ASP A 394 10.80 3.79 15.82
C ASP A 394 9.58 2.86 15.76
N LEU A 395 9.79 1.56 15.93
CA LEU A 395 8.75 0.54 16.05
C LEU A 395 8.73 0.03 17.49
N ALA A 396 7.55 -0.01 18.13
CA ALA A 396 7.40 -0.58 19.46
C ALA A 396 6.11 -1.39 19.59
N ILE A 397 6.17 -2.46 20.38
CA ILE A 397 5.05 -3.38 20.63
C ILE A 397 4.93 -3.59 22.14
N ALA A 398 3.70 -3.50 22.65
CA ALA A 398 3.36 -3.79 24.04
C ALA A 398 2.10 -4.67 24.09
N SER A 399 2.09 -5.71 24.94
CA SER A 399 0.93 -6.61 25.07
C SER A 399 0.65 -7.00 26.52
N SER A 400 -0.61 -7.33 26.80
CA SER A 400 -1.10 -7.87 28.08
C SER A 400 -0.43 -9.19 28.48
N THR A 401 0.28 -9.87 27.57
CA THR A 401 1.15 -11.02 27.86
C THR A 401 2.43 -10.66 28.63
N GLY A 402 2.74 -9.37 28.75
CA GLY A 402 4.00 -8.86 29.29
C GLY A 402 5.08 -8.61 28.22
N LEU A 403 4.80 -8.90 26.95
CA LEU A 403 5.68 -8.55 25.83
C LEU A 403 5.84 -7.02 25.76
N SER A 404 7.08 -6.54 25.76
CA SER A 404 7.43 -5.14 25.50
C SER A 404 8.77 -5.08 24.78
N VAL A 405 8.73 -4.75 23.48
CA VAL A 405 9.90 -4.66 22.60
C VAL A 405 9.86 -3.34 21.83
N ASP A 406 11.02 -2.76 21.55
CA ASP A 406 11.17 -1.56 20.72
C ASP A 406 12.47 -1.61 19.93
N GLN A 407 12.46 -1.06 18.71
CA GLN A 407 13.62 -0.89 17.85
C GLN A 407 13.56 0.48 17.18
N ARG A 408 14.67 1.22 17.24
CA ARG A 408 14.89 2.43 16.45
C ARG A 408 15.71 2.07 15.21
N MET A 409 15.37 2.66 14.08
CA MET A 409 16.01 2.38 12.79
C MET A 409 16.31 3.69 12.08
N THR A 410 17.39 3.72 11.29
CA THR A 410 17.64 4.76 10.29
C THR A 410 17.63 4.17 8.90
N ASP A 411 17.18 4.97 7.93
CA ASP A 411 17.32 4.63 6.52
C ASP A 411 17.54 5.90 5.69
N ALA A 412 18.23 5.75 4.57
CA ALA A 412 18.43 6.76 3.57
C ALA A 412 18.40 6.15 2.17
N SER A 413 17.93 6.90 1.19
CA SER A 413 17.93 6.47 -0.21
C SER A 413 18.15 7.65 -1.16
N ALA A 414 18.91 7.41 -2.22
CA ALA A 414 19.00 8.27 -3.39
C ALA A 414 18.48 7.49 -4.61
N LEU A 415 17.49 8.03 -5.32
CA LEU A 415 16.92 7.45 -6.53
C LEU A 415 16.97 8.49 -7.65
N VAL A 416 17.49 8.11 -8.81
CA VAL A 416 17.61 8.99 -9.98
C VAL A 416 17.08 8.30 -11.23
N VAL A 417 16.17 8.98 -11.92
CA VAL A 417 15.81 8.75 -13.31
C VAL A 417 16.37 9.92 -14.12
N ALA A 418 17.31 9.64 -15.00
CA ALA A 418 17.70 10.57 -16.06
C ALA A 418 16.78 10.32 -17.26
N ALA A 419 16.10 11.34 -17.79
CA ALA A 419 15.20 11.19 -18.94
C ALA A 419 15.12 12.46 -19.82
N ASP A 420 15.23 12.27 -21.14
CA ASP A 420 14.94 13.27 -22.16
C ASP A 420 13.91 12.70 -23.18
N ASP A 421 13.68 13.40 -24.30
CA ASP A 421 12.75 12.95 -25.36
C ASP A 421 13.27 11.71 -26.15
N ALA A 422 14.51 11.26 -25.91
CA ALA A 422 15.22 10.26 -26.72
C ALA A 422 15.74 9.04 -25.93
N GLY A 423 15.99 9.18 -24.62
CA GLY A 423 16.56 8.15 -23.77
C GLY A 423 16.15 8.29 -22.30
N SER A 424 16.15 7.18 -21.56
CA SER A 424 15.96 7.17 -20.10
C SER A 424 16.79 6.09 -19.40
N GLY A 425 17.24 6.39 -18.19
CA GLY A 425 18.08 5.52 -17.37
C GLY A 425 17.76 5.66 -15.89
N TYR A 426 17.93 4.57 -15.14
CA TYR A 426 17.61 4.46 -13.72
C TYR A 426 18.82 4.00 -12.92
N ALA A 427 18.99 4.58 -11.74
CA ALA A 427 19.88 4.07 -10.71
C ALA A 427 19.34 4.41 -9.31
N GLU A 428 19.81 3.66 -8.32
CA GLU A 428 19.40 3.81 -6.93
C GLU A 428 20.50 3.33 -5.98
N GLN A 429 20.64 4.00 -4.83
CA GLN A 429 21.36 3.47 -3.67
C GLN A 429 20.49 3.64 -2.42
N THR A 430 20.45 2.62 -1.58
CA THR A 430 19.78 2.64 -0.27
C THR A 430 20.67 2.01 0.80
N ALA A 431 20.62 2.54 2.02
CA ALA A 431 21.35 2.02 3.17
C ALA A 431 20.77 2.59 4.47
N TRP A 432 21.06 1.93 5.60
CA TRP A 432 20.74 2.50 6.92
C TRP A 432 21.71 3.61 7.37
N ARG A 433 22.85 3.76 6.68
CA ARG A 433 23.82 4.85 6.84
C ARG A 433 23.84 5.74 5.60
N ALA A 434 23.50 7.02 5.74
CA ALA A 434 23.57 7.98 4.64
C ALA A 434 25.01 8.22 4.12
N GLY A 435 26.04 7.98 4.95
CA GLY A 435 27.44 8.00 4.51
C GLY A 435 27.81 6.91 3.50
N ALA A 436 27.00 5.86 3.36
CA ALA A 436 27.20 4.79 2.38
C ALA A 436 26.57 5.09 0.99
N ILE A 437 25.96 6.26 0.81
CA ILE A 437 25.25 6.67 -0.40
C ILE A 437 26.01 7.83 -1.05
N ASP A 438 26.38 7.68 -2.33
CA ASP A 438 26.87 8.77 -3.19
C ASP A 438 25.77 9.17 -4.19
N PRO A 439 24.96 10.21 -3.91
CA PRO A 439 23.91 10.65 -4.83
C PRO A 439 24.45 11.08 -6.20
N ALA A 440 25.72 11.50 -6.28
CA ALA A 440 26.34 11.85 -7.54
C ALA A 440 26.75 10.59 -8.35
N ALA A 441 27.11 9.48 -7.70
CA ALA A 441 27.30 8.19 -8.38
C ALA A 441 25.99 7.67 -8.96
N VAL A 442 24.91 7.73 -8.19
CA VAL A 442 23.57 7.34 -8.64
C VAL A 442 23.19 8.13 -9.90
N THR A 443 23.39 9.45 -9.91
CA THR A 443 23.12 10.24 -11.13
C THR A 443 24.02 9.86 -12.31
N ARG A 444 25.32 9.63 -12.10
CA ARG A 444 26.24 9.23 -13.19
C ARG A 444 25.77 7.93 -13.84
N GLU A 445 25.44 6.91 -13.05
CA GLU A 445 24.92 5.63 -13.53
C GLU A 445 23.59 5.80 -14.31
N ALA A 446 22.65 6.59 -13.78
CA ALA A 446 21.38 6.87 -14.46
C ALA A 446 21.58 7.58 -15.80
N THR A 447 22.45 8.60 -15.86
CA THR A 447 22.74 9.36 -17.08
C THR A 447 23.50 8.52 -18.12
N GLU A 448 24.48 7.71 -17.69
CA GLU A 448 25.19 6.78 -18.57
C GLU A 448 24.24 5.74 -19.21
N LYS A 449 23.28 5.22 -18.43
CA LYS A 449 22.20 4.37 -18.95
C LYS A 449 21.31 5.13 -19.92
N ALA A 450 20.89 6.36 -19.59
CA ALA A 450 20.01 7.16 -20.43
C ALA A 450 20.64 7.48 -21.80
N GLU A 451 21.90 7.92 -21.85
CA GLU A 451 22.64 8.14 -23.10
C GLU A 451 22.71 6.88 -23.96
N ARG A 452 22.98 5.71 -23.36
CA ARG A 452 23.05 4.43 -24.06
C ARG A 452 21.70 3.97 -24.62
N THR A 453 20.56 4.45 -24.12
CA THR A 453 19.22 4.05 -24.59
C THR A 453 18.70 4.77 -25.84
N LYS A 454 19.42 5.79 -26.33
CA LYS A 454 19.03 6.58 -27.51
C LYS A 454 18.98 5.73 -28.78
N ASP A 455 18.08 6.07 -29.71
CA ASP A 455 17.83 5.33 -30.97
C ASP A 455 17.49 3.83 -30.80
N ALA A 456 16.81 3.50 -29.70
CA ALA A 456 16.29 2.19 -29.35
C ALA A 456 15.57 1.44 -30.49
N ARG A 457 15.86 0.15 -30.62
CA ARG A 457 15.37 -0.74 -31.68
C ARG A 457 14.27 -1.69 -31.18
N GLU A 458 13.45 -2.15 -32.11
CA GLU A 458 12.45 -3.18 -31.85
C GLU A 458 13.10 -4.58 -31.95
N ILE A 459 12.50 -5.54 -31.26
CA ILE A 459 12.86 -6.97 -31.32
C ILE A 459 11.59 -7.80 -31.36
N GLU A 460 11.62 -8.92 -32.08
CA GLU A 460 10.46 -9.83 -32.13
C GLU A 460 10.15 -10.41 -30.73
N PRO A 461 8.87 -10.67 -30.41
CA PRO A 461 8.51 -11.47 -29.23
C PRO A 461 9.13 -12.86 -29.28
N GLY A 462 9.58 -13.37 -28.14
CA GLY A 462 10.31 -14.63 -28.08
C GLY A 462 10.92 -14.91 -26.70
N VAL A 463 11.53 -16.08 -26.56
CA VAL A 463 12.32 -16.45 -25.37
C VAL A 463 13.79 -16.17 -25.67
N TYR A 464 14.42 -15.37 -24.81
CA TYR A 464 15.82 -14.98 -24.92
C TYR A 464 16.59 -15.39 -23.68
N ARG A 465 17.90 -15.61 -23.82
CA ARG A 465 18.82 -15.55 -22.67
C ARG A 465 18.84 -14.12 -22.14
N ALA A 466 19.01 -13.93 -20.84
CA ALA A 466 19.01 -12.60 -20.24
C ALA A 466 20.03 -12.45 -19.10
N VAL A 467 20.63 -11.27 -19.03
CA VAL A 467 21.28 -10.74 -17.82
C VAL A 467 20.32 -9.73 -17.19
N LEU A 468 19.96 -9.94 -15.92
CA LEU A 468 19.26 -8.95 -15.11
C LEU A 468 20.26 -8.27 -14.16
N GLU A 469 20.26 -6.94 -14.13
CA GLU A 469 20.91 -6.17 -13.05
C GLU A 469 20.19 -6.37 -11.69
N PRO A 470 20.82 -5.99 -10.56
CA PRO A 470 20.20 -6.07 -9.24
C PRO A 470 18.79 -5.48 -9.17
N TYR A 471 18.53 -4.28 -9.72
CA TYR A 471 17.19 -3.68 -9.66
C TYR A 471 16.13 -4.53 -10.38
N ALA A 472 16.46 -5.08 -11.56
CA ALA A 472 15.57 -5.97 -12.31
C ALA A 472 15.34 -7.31 -11.60
N PHE A 473 16.38 -7.88 -10.97
CA PHE A 473 16.26 -9.16 -10.28
C PHE A 473 15.54 -9.04 -8.93
N ALA A 474 15.83 -7.99 -8.16
CA ALA A 474 15.15 -7.67 -6.89
C ALA A 474 13.63 -7.55 -7.07
N GLU A 475 13.19 -6.73 -8.03
CA GLU A 475 11.78 -6.51 -8.35
C GLU A 475 11.10 -7.83 -8.77
N LEU A 476 11.76 -8.66 -9.59
CA LEU A 476 11.22 -9.96 -10.01
C LEU A 476 11.09 -10.94 -8.82
N LEU A 477 12.10 -10.97 -7.95
CA LEU A 477 12.13 -11.86 -6.77
C LEU A 477 11.12 -11.43 -5.71
N GLN A 478 10.95 -10.12 -5.48
CA GLN A 478 9.94 -9.56 -4.57
C GLN A 478 8.53 -9.92 -5.04
N TYR A 479 8.21 -9.79 -6.33
CA TYR A 479 6.89 -10.18 -6.83
C TYR A 479 6.64 -11.69 -6.79
N PHE A 480 7.69 -12.51 -6.87
CA PHE A 480 7.60 -13.95 -6.65
C PHE A 480 7.39 -14.31 -5.16
N SER A 481 7.94 -13.52 -4.24
CA SER A 481 7.94 -13.83 -2.81
C SER A 481 6.55 -13.75 -2.16
N TYR A 482 5.72 -12.78 -2.58
CA TYR A 482 4.38 -12.53 -2.03
C TYR A 482 3.51 -13.79 -1.92
N ASP A 483 3.58 -14.67 -2.92
CA ASP A 483 2.80 -15.92 -2.94
C ASP A 483 3.65 -17.17 -2.69
N SER A 484 4.94 -17.15 -3.05
CA SER A 484 5.76 -18.37 -3.06
C SER A 484 6.54 -18.62 -1.78
N LEU A 485 6.95 -17.58 -1.05
CA LEU A 485 7.92 -17.70 0.04
C LEU A 485 7.29 -17.53 1.43
N GLY A 486 6.01 -17.15 1.51
CA GLY A 486 5.23 -17.08 2.75
C GLY A 486 4.39 -18.34 3.04
N ALA A 487 4.25 -18.69 4.32
CA ALA A 487 3.50 -19.86 4.76
C ALA A 487 2.00 -19.84 4.43
N LEU A 488 1.35 -18.67 4.36
CA LEU A 488 -0.06 -18.60 3.94
C LEU A 488 -0.22 -19.14 2.51
N GLY A 489 0.64 -18.71 1.59
CA GLY A 489 0.68 -19.25 0.23
C GLY A 489 0.94 -20.75 0.19
N LEU A 490 1.75 -21.29 1.10
CA LEU A 490 1.98 -22.74 1.23
C LEU A 490 0.74 -23.50 1.72
N LEU A 491 0.05 -22.99 2.75
CA LEU A 491 -1.14 -23.61 3.34
C LEU A 491 -2.35 -23.57 2.40
N GLU A 492 -2.48 -22.51 1.61
CA GLU A 492 -3.52 -22.34 0.58
C GLU A 492 -3.15 -23.00 -0.77
N GLU A 493 -2.02 -23.68 -0.83
CA GLU A 493 -1.45 -24.30 -2.04
C GLU A 493 -1.23 -23.35 -3.24
N ARG A 494 -1.09 -22.05 -2.98
CA ARG A 494 -0.79 -20.99 -3.96
C ARG A 494 0.71 -20.83 -4.18
N SER A 495 1.54 -21.23 -3.22
CA SER A 495 3.00 -21.15 -3.29
C SER A 495 3.58 -22.14 -4.30
N TYR A 496 4.60 -21.70 -5.05
CA TYR A 496 5.41 -22.60 -5.87
C TYR A 496 6.08 -23.73 -5.05
N PHE A 497 6.38 -23.53 -3.76
CA PHE A 497 7.03 -24.54 -2.91
C PHE A 497 6.07 -25.64 -2.43
N THR A 498 4.75 -25.51 -2.69
CA THR A 498 3.75 -26.53 -2.35
C THR A 498 4.09 -27.89 -2.98
N GLY A 499 4.37 -28.88 -2.13
CA GLY A 499 4.78 -30.21 -2.57
C GLY A 499 6.19 -30.30 -3.18
N ARG A 500 6.99 -29.23 -3.10
CA ARG A 500 8.35 -29.12 -3.66
C ARG A 500 9.45 -28.88 -2.61
N LEU A 501 9.10 -28.64 -1.34
CA LEU A 501 10.07 -28.60 -0.24
C LEU A 501 10.92 -29.88 -0.18
N GLY A 502 12.24 -29.71 -0.03
CA GLY A 502 13.24 -30.78 -0.09
C GLY A 502 13.72 -31.16 -1.50
N GLN A 503 13.17 -30.57 -2.57
CA GLN A 503 13.53 -30.87 -3.96
C GLN A 503 14.40 -29.77 -4.57
N LYS A 504 15.33 -30.15 -5.47
CA LYS A 504 16.05 -29.19 -6.33
C LYS A 504 15.07 -28.64 -7.37
N VAL A 505 14.73 -27.36 -7.24
CA VAL A 505 13.76 -26.66 -8.10
C VAL A 505 14.42 -25.61 -8.99
N PHE A 506 15.60 -25.11 -8.60
CA PHE A 506 16.40 -24.11 -9.31
C PHE A 506 17.83 -24.62 -9.57
N ASP A 507 18.63 -23.85 -10.29
CA ASP A 507 20.07 -24.08 -10.48
C ASP A 507 20.80 -24.09 -9.13
N GLU A 508 21.87 -24.87 -9.01
CA GLU A 508 22.67 -24.98 -7.77
C GLU A 508 23.42 -23.71 -7.37
N LYS A 509 23.57 -22.75 -8.29
CA LYS A 509 24.11 -21.42 -7.99
C LYS A 509 23.13 -20.53 -7.21
N ILE A 510 21.85 -20.91 -7.14
CA ILE A 510 20.81 -20.13 -6.48
C ILE A 510 20.65 -20.58 -5.02
N SER A 511 21.11 -19.74 -4.08
CA SER A 511 20.71 -19.80 -2.68
C SER A 511 20.03 -18.49 -2.31
N ILE A 512 18.88 -18.59 -1.63
CA ILE A 512 17.99 -17.47 -1.28
C ILE A 512 17.65 -17.61 0.20
N ALA A 513 17.90 -16.57 0.98
CA ALA A 513 17.47 -16.46 2.37
C ALA A 513 16.56 -15.26 2.58
N ASP A 514 15.81 -15.24 3.68
CA ASP A 514 15.43 -13.98 4.32
C ASP A 514 16.32 -13.81 5.56
N ASP A 515 17.08 -12.71 5.61
CA ASP A 515 18.04 -12.45 6.68
C ASP A 515 17.96 -10.99 7.14
N ALA A 516 17.00 -10.73 8.03
CA ALA A 516 16.85 -9.43 8.65
C ALA A 516 17.88 -9.16 9.78
N LEU A 517 18.86 -10.03 10.00
CA LEU A 517 19.93 -9.82 10.97
C LEU A 517 21.24 -9.34 10.31
N ASP A 518 21.33 -9.39 8.98
CA ASP A 518 22.50 -8.97 8.21
C ASP A 518 22.68 -7.43 8.22
N PRO A 519 23.79 -6.89 8.78
CA PRO A 519 24.06 -5.45 8.82
C PRO A 519 24.33 -4.82 7.43
N HIS A 520 24.50 -5.62 6.37
CA HIS A 520 24.54 -5.13 4.98
C HIS A 520 23.14 -4.86 4.41
N GLY A 521 22.08 -5.41 5.02
CA GLY A 521 20.69 -5.16 4.67
C GLY A 521 20.08 -3.97 5.43
N LEU A 522 18.83 -4.13 5.88
CA LEU A 522 18.10 -3.16 6.71
C LEU A 522 17.59 -3.88 7.97
N PRO A 523 18.41 -4.04 9.02
CA PRO A 523 18.15 -5.04 10.06
C PRO A 523 16.86 -4.84 10.86
N LYS A 524 16.31 -5.94 11.37
CA LYS A 524 15.10 -6.00 12.22
C LYS A 524 15.29 -7.04 13.31
N ALA A 525 15.08 -6.67 14.57
CA ALA A 525 15.16 -7.58 15.70
C ALA A 525 13.90 -8.46 15.86
N PHE A 526 12.73 -7.91 15.49
CA PHE A 526 11.42 -8.57 15.66
C PHE A 526 10.41 -8.21 14.55
N ASP A 527 9.27 -8.90 14.52
CA ASP A 527 8.17 -8.71 13.57
C ASP A 527 6.98 -7.91 14.16
N PHE A 528 5.90 -7.73 13.39
CA PHE A 528 4.72 -6.97 13.83
C PHE A 528 3.84 -7.70 14.87
N GLU A 529 4.32 -8.81 15.44
CA GLU A 529 3.80 -9.44 16.67
C GLU A 529 4.84 -9.47 17.80
N GLY A 530 6.00 -8.84 17.61
CA GLY A 530 7.12 -8.86 18.56
C GLY A 530 7.82 -10.21 18.64
N THR A 531 7.59 -11.11 17.68
CA THR A 531 8.35 -12.36 17.57
C THR A 531 9.77 -12.04 17.12
N PRO A 532 10.82 -12.54 17.80
CA PRO A 532 12.20 -12.42 17.34
C PRO A 532 12.39 -12.90 15.89
N LYS A 533 13.05 -12.07 15.08
CA LYS A 533 13.41 -12.36 13.69
C LYS A 533 14.42 -13.50 13.63
N GLN A 534 14.26 -14.39 12.66
CA GLN A 534 15.20 -15.48 12.38
C GLN A 534 15.63 -15.42 10.92
N ARG A 535 16.90 -15.74 10.67
CA ARG A 535 17.41 -16.04 9.32
C ARG A 535 16.76 -17.32 8.81
N VAL A 536 16.09 -17.26 7.66
CA VAL A 536 15.41 -18.40 7.04
C VAL A 536 16.07 -18.73 5.71
N GLU A 537 16.71 -19.89 5.61
CA GLU A 537 17.16 -20.46 4.33
C GLU A 537 15.93 -20.92 3.54
N LEU A 538 15.53 -20.15 2.53
CA LEU A 538 14.36 -20.44 1.69
C LEU A 538 14.75 -21.39 0.55
N VAL A 539 15.92 -21.16 -0.05
CA VAL A 539 16.56 -22.02 -1.04
C VAL A 539 18.03 -22.18 -0.68
N GLU A 540 18.53 -23.41 -0.68
CA GLU A 540 19.95 -23.71 -0.51
C GLU A 540 20.42 -24.52 -1.72
N GLN A 541 21.36 -23.98 -2.51
CA GLN A 541 21.94 -24.64 -3.68
C GLN A 541 20.88 -25.23 -4.64
N GLY A 542 19.87 -24.42 -4.96
CA GLY A 542 18.74 -24.76 -5.82
C GLY A 542 17.65 -25.62 -5.17
N VAL A 543 17.84 -26.08 -3.93
CA VAL A 543 16.87 -26.89 -3.18
C VAL A 543 15.94 -26.01 -2.37
N ALA A 544 14.62 -26.13 -2.58
CA ALA A 544 13.63 -25.44 -1.76
C ALA A 544 13.67 -26.00 -0.33
N ARG A 545 14.01 -25.16 0.66
CA ARG A 545 14.22 -25.57 2.07
C ARG A 545 13.06 -25.22 2.96
N ALA A 546 12.60 -23.96 2.92
CA ALA A 546 11.60 -23.44 3.83
C ALA A 546 10.73 -22.35 3.19
N VAL A 547 9.74 -21.90 3.96
CA VAL A 547 8.96 -20.67 3.77
C VAL A 547 9.01 -19.90 5.09
N VAL A 548 8.73 -18.59 5.07
CA VAL A 548 8.62 -17.78 6.30
C VAL A 548 7.26 -17.98 6.97
N TRP A 549 7.23 -17.90 8.30
CA TRP A 549 6.05 -18.16 9.15
C TRP A 549 5.78 -17.00 10.10
N ASP A 550 4.50 -16.70 10.32
CA ASP A 550 4.00 -15.94 11.46
C ASP A 550 3.40 -16.90 12.50
N ARG A 551 2.84 -16.38 13.60
CA ARG A 551 2.28 -17.23 14.65
C ARG A 551 0.97 -17.90 14.21
N THR A 552 0.15 -17.23 13.41
CA THR A 552 -1.15 -17.73 12.95
C THR A 552 -0.98 -18.90 11.98
N THR A 553 -0.20 -18.73 10.92
CA THR A 553 0.11 -19.77 9.95
C THR A 553 0.86 -20.94 10.59
N ALA A 554 1.77 -20.68 11.53
CA ALA A 554 2.46 -21.74 12.27
C ALA A 554 1.50 -22.59 13.12
N ALA A 555 0.50 -21.98 13.77
CA ALA A 555 -0.52 -22.70 14.55
C ALA A 555 -1.51 -23.48 13.67
N GLN A 556 -1.82 -22.98 12.48
CA GLN A 556 -2.61 -23.69 11.47
C GLN A 556 -1.86 -24.90 10.88
N ALA A 557 -0.52 -24.91 10.95
CA ALA A 557 0.32 -25.95 10.38
C ALA A 557 0.32 -27.25 11.21
N LYS A 558 -0.14 -28.34 10.61
CA LYS A 558 -0.26 -29.67 11.25
C LYS A 558 1.08 -30.38 11.51
N ASN A 559 2.22 -29.72 11.26
CA ASN A 559 3.57 -30.29 11.24
C ASN A 559 4.51 -29.69 12.33
N SER A 560 3.96 -29.03 13.34
CA SER A 560 4.74 -28.37 14.42
C SER A 560 5.64 -27.23 13.95
N ALA A 561 5.25 -26.51 12.90
CA ALA A 561 5.89 -25.25 12.52
C ALA A 561 5.89 -24.22 13.67
N ARG A 562 6.78 -23.24 13.56
CA ARG A 562 6.92 -22.12 14.49
C ARG A 562 7.06 -20.83 13.69
N SER A 563 6.60 -19.71 14.24
CA SER A 563 6.88 -18.40 13.66
C SER A 563 8.39 -18.19 13.52
N THR A 564 8.82 -17.65 12.39
CA THR A 564 10.21 -17.27 12.10
C THR A 564 10.43 -15.76 12.29
N GLY A 565 9.41 -15.03 12.76
CA GLY A 565 9.44 -13.58 12.90
C GLY A 565 9.09 -12.88 11.59
N HIS A 566 7.99 -13.25 10.93
CA HIS A 566 7.62 -12.68 9.63
C HIS A 566 6.18 -12.17 9.54
N ALA A 567 5.52 -11.92 10.68
CA ALA A 567 4.25 -11.21 10.68
C ALA A 567 4.41 -9.79 10.09
N PRO A 568 3.63 -9.41 9.06
CA PRO A 568 3.74 -8.12 8.39
C PRO A 568 2.97 -7.00 9.13
N PRO A 569 3.15 -5.73 8.72
CA PRO A 569 2.30 -4.62 9.15
C PRO A 569 0.80 -4.91 9.03
N ALA A 570 -0.02 -4.20 9.80
CA ALA A 570 -1.46 -4.47 9.89
C ALA A 570 -2.19 -4.36 8.53
N GLU A 571 -1.78 -3.40 7.71
CA GLU A 571 -2.26 -3.16 6.34
C GLU A 571 -1.83 -4.22 5.32
N SER A 572 -0.87 -5.08 5.68
CA SER A 572 -0.38 -6.20 4.85
C SER A 572 -0.68 -7.59 5.44
N ARG A 573 -1.33 -7.69 6.61
CA ARG A 573 -1.64 -8.97 7.28
C ARG A 573 -2.44 -9.95 6.44
N ASP A 574 -3.27 -9.48 5.52
CA ASP A 574 -4.05 -10.35 4.60
C ASP A 574 -3.17 -11.16 3.63
N TRP A 575 -1.90 -10.78 3.43
CA TRP A 575 -0.92 -11.57 2.65
C TRP A 575 -0.30 -12.72 3.46
N GLY A 576 -0.50 -12.75 4.78
CA GLY A 576 0.21 -13.65 5.69
C GLY A 576 1.69 -13.25 5.86
N PRO A 577 2.56 -14.16 6.31
CA PRO A 577 3.95 -13.84 6.59
C PRO A 577 4.73 -13.54 5.31
N LEU A 578 5.48 -12.44 5.31
CA LEU A 578 6.22 -11.94 4.15
C LEU A 578 7.73 -11.82 4.46
N PRO A 579 8.61 -12.25 3.53
CA PRO A 579 10.04 -11.98 3.64
C PRO A 579 10.33 -10.53 3.23
N TYR A 580 10.95 -9.78 4.14
CA TYR A 580 11.24 -8.35 4.00
C TYR A 580 12.76 -8.06 3.93
N ALA A 581 13.60 -9.08 4.05
CA ALA A 581 15.06 -8.97 3.99
C ALA A 581 15.62 -10.09 3.10
N LEU A 582 15.06 -10.25 1.90
CA LEU A 582 15.51 -11.27 0.96
C LEU A 582 16.95 -11.02 0.55
N SER A 583 17.78 -12.06 0.61
CA SER A 583 19.14 -12.06 0.11
C SER A 583 19.37 -13.22 -0.84
N VAL A 584 20.12 -12.97 -1.91
CA VAL A 584 20.62 -14.02 -2.82
C VAL A 584 22.14 -14.06 -2.73
N ALA A 585 22.69 -15.26 -2.58
CA ALA A 585 24.14 -15.45 -2.49
C ALA A 585 24.83 -14.94 -3.77
N PRO A 586 25.96 -14.20 -3.65
CA PRO A 586 26.74 -13.78 -4.80
C PRO A 586 27.39 -14.97 -5.51
N GLY A 587 27.73 -14.78 -6.78
CA GLY A 587 28.49 -15.76 -7.59
C GLY A 587 29.95 -15.34 -7.80
N ASP A 588 30.57 -15.84 -8.86
CA ASP A 588 32.00 -15.58 -9.14
C ASP A 588 32.25 -14.50 -10.20
N ALA A 589 31.22 -14.03 -10.92
CA ALA A 589 31.43 -13.11 -12.04
C ALA A 589 31.87 -11.71 -11.56
N PRO A 590 32.96 -11.11 -12.08
CA PRO A 590 33.36 -9.76 -11.71
C PRO A 590 32.36 -8.67 -12.10
N SER A 591 31.77 -8.72 -13.31
CA SER A 591 30.80 -7.71 -13.76
C SER A 591 29.64 -8.25 -14.61
N VAL A 592 28.73 -7.35 -14.99
CA VAL A 592 27.62 -7.64 -15.93
C VAL A 592 28.11 -7.93 -17.35
N GLU A 593 29.29 -7.43 -17.75
CA GLU A 593 29.94 -7.77 -19.01
C GLU A 593 30.45 -9.21 -19.03
N ASP A 594 30.90 -9.76 -17.90
CA ASP A 594 31.26 -11.19 -17.81
C ASP A 594 30.01 -12.08 -17.88
N LEU A 595 28.92 -11.67 -17.23
CA LEU A 595 27.61 -12.29 -17.40
C LEU A 595 27.10 -12.23 -18.85
N ALA A 596 27.34 -11.12 -19.56
CA ALA A 596 27.00 -10.98 -20.97
C ALA A 596 27.82 -11.93 -21.87
N GLN A 597 29.11 -12.12 -21.57
CA GLN A 597 29.96 -13.10 -22.26
C GLN A 597 29.44 -14.53 -22.10
N LEU A 598 28.99 -14.91 -20.89
CA LEU A 598 28.38 -16.22 -20.65
C LEU A 598 27.06 -16.43 -21.43
N VAL A 599 26.27 -15.37 -21.60
CA VAL A 599 25.02 -15.40 -22.37
C VAL A 599 25.26 -15.55 -23.89
N GLY A 600 26.27 -14.86 -24.43
CA GLY A 600 26.55 -14.81 -25.86
C GLY A 600 25.55 -13.92 -26.61
N ASP A 601 24.39 -14.46 -26.97
CA ASP A 601 23.28 -13.72 -27.60
C ASP A 601 22.07 -13.68 -26.67
N GLY A 602 21.52 -12.49 -26.42
CA GLY A 602 20.44 -12.35 -25.45
C GLY A 602 19.98 -10.92 -25.22
N LEU A 603 19.52 -10.66 -23.99
CA LEU A 603 19.07 -9.36 -23.50
C LEU A 603 19.85 -8.96 -22.26
N TYR A 604 20.11 -7.67 -22.10
CA TYR A 604 20.59 -7.08 -20.84
C TYR A 604 19.53 -6.09 -20.36
N ILE A 605 19.05 -6.28 -19.14
CA ILE A 605 17.88 -5.58 -18.59
C ILE A 605 18.26 -4.97 -17.25
N THR A 606 18.25 -3.64 -17.17
CA THR A 606 18.62 -2.88 -15.96
C THR A 606 17.50 -2.88 -14.93
N ARG A 607 16.25 -2.70 -15.39
CA ARG A 607 15.09 -2.47 -14.54
C ARG A 607 13.83 -3.10 -15.11
N LEU A 608 13.00 -3.63 -14.22
CA LEU A 608 11.62 -4.04 -14.50
C LEU A 608 10.64 -3.03 -13.85
N HIS A 609 9.43 -2.93 -14.39
CA HIS A 609 8.44 -1.95 -13.94
C HIS A 609 7.00 -2.43 -14.20
N TYR A 610 6.06 -2.02 -13.34
CA TYR A 610 4.64 -2.43 -13.37
C TYR A 610 4.47 -3.95 -13.37
N LEU A 611 5.06 -4.64 -12.39
CA LEU A 611 4.90 -6.08 -12.27
C LEU A 611 3.54 -6.47 -11.71
N GLY A 612 3.15 -7.71 -11.96
CA GLY A 612 1.97 -8.34 -11.36
C GLY A 612 2.07 -9.87 -11.48
N VAL A 613 1.62 -10.57 -10.43
CA VAL A 613 1.54 -12.04 -10.44
C VAL A 613 0.34 -12.45 -11.30
N VAL A 614 0.60 -13.31 -12.29
CA VAL A 614 -0.40 -13.86 -13.21
C VAL A 614 -0.85 -15.25 -12.77
N HIS A 615 0.09 -16.08 -12.29
CA HIS A 615 -0.21 -17.43 -11.82
C HIS A 615 0.70 -17.80 -10.64
N PRO A 616 0.25 -17.67 -9.38
CA PRO A 616 1.11 -17.78 -8.19
C PRO A 616 1.76 -19.16 -8.06
N ARG A 617 1.00 -20.24 -8.27
CA ARG A 617 1.47 -21.62 -8.09
C ARG A 617 2.58 -22.05 -9.06
N GLU A 618 2.72 -21.35 -10.18
CA GLU A 618 3.79 -21.57 -11.16
C GLU A 618 4.79 -20.40 -11.21
N GLY A 619 4.68 -19.45 -10.27
CA GLY A 619 5.57 -18.28 -10.18
C GLY A 619 5.55 -17.38 -11.42
N VAL A 620 4.43 -17.29 -12.14
CA VAL A 620 4.34 -16.50 -13.39
C VAL A 620 4.08 -15.04 -13.06
N VAL A 621 5.03 -14.18 -13.43
CA VAL A 621 4.99 -12.73 -13.25
C VAL A 621 5.03 -12.05 -14.62
N THR A 622 4.27 -10.97 -14.79
CA THR A 622 4.29 -10.13 -16.01
C THR A 622 4.64 -8.70 -15.65
N GLY A 623 5.21 -7.94 -16.59
CA GLY A 623 5.51 -6.53 -16.41
C GLY A 623 6.04 -5.88 -17.68
N MET A 624 6.83 -4.83 -17.51
CA MET A 624 7.65 -4.23 -18.57
C MET A 624 9.11 -4.17 -18.16
N THR A 625 10.03 -4.18 -19.12
CA THR A 625 11.35 -3.59 -18.90
C THR A 625 11.25 -2.05 -18.95
N ARG A 626 12.21 -1.34 -18.36
CA ARG A 626 12.29 0.12 -18.42
C ARG A 626 13.73 0.62 -18.27
N ASP A 627 14.00 1.86 -18.71
CA ASP A 627 15.17 2.67 -18.31
C ASP A 627 16.53 1.94 -18.43
N GLY A 628 16.69 1.18 -19.52
CA GLY A 628 17.88 0.38 -19.83
C GLY A 628 17.51 -1.05 -20.25
N THR A 629 17.18 -1.23 -21.53
CA THR A 629 17.03 -2.56 -22.14
C THR A 629 17.90 -2.60 -23.38
N PHE A 630 18.72 -3.64 -23.50
CA PHE A 630 19.75 -3.74 -24.54
C PHE A 630 19.79 -5.15 -25.12
N ARG A 631 20.23 -5.24 -26.36
CA ARG A 631 20.63 -6.52 -26.96
C ARG A 631 21.99 -6.92 -26.42
N ILE A 632 22.21 -8.23 -26.24
CA ILE A 632 23.56 -8.81 -26.15
C ILE A 632 23.83 -9.51 -27.48
N ARG A 633 25.00 -9.25 -28.07
CA ARG A 633 25.51 -9.88 -29.29
C ARG A 633 26.96 -10.32 -29.08
N ASP A 634 27.31 -11.55 -29.47
CA ASP A 634 28.68 -12.09 -29.38
C ASP A 634 29.35 -11.86 -28.00
N GLY A 635 28.56 -11.97 -26.93
CA GLY A 635 29.01 -11.78 -25.54
C GLY A 635 29.11 -10.32 -25.06
N LYS A 636 28.65 -9.35 -25.86
CA LYS A 636 28.79 -7.91 -25.58
C LYS A 636 27.44 -7.21 -25.55
N ILE A 637 27.27 -6.27 -24.62
CA ILE A 637 26.11 -5.38 -24.61
C ILE A 637 26.19 -4.48 -25.85
N ALA A 638 25.16 -4.55 -26.68
CA ALA A 638 25.11 -3.97 -28.02
C ALA A 638 24.05 -2.86 -28.09
N GLU A 639 23.20 -2.85 -29.13
CA GLU A 639 22.22 -1.78 -29.35
C GLU A 639 21.12 -1.74 -28.26
N PRO A 640 20.62 -0.55 -27.91
CA PRO A 640 19.45 -0.41 -27.05
C PRO A 640 18.19 -0.91 -27.74
N LEU A 641 17.26 -1.39 -26.93
CA LEU A 641 15.95 -1.87 -27.33
C LEU A 641 14.87 -0.96 -26.74
N VAL A 642 13.70 -0.93 -27.39
CA VAL A 642 12.50 -0.32 -26.80
C VAL A 642 12.11 -1.06 -25.52
N ASN A 643 11.34 -0.43 -24.64
CA ASN A 643 10.80 -1.11 -23.46
C ASN A 643 9.99 -2.33 -23.92
N LEU A 644 10.16 -3.48 -23.27
CA LEU A 644 9.56 -4.74 -23.69
C LEU A 644 8.51 -5.21 -22.69
N ARG A 645 7.41 -5.81 -23.18
CA ARG A 645 6.46 -6.55 -22.35
C ARG A 645 7.00 -7.96 -22.12
N PHE A 646 6.97 -8.44 -20.88
CA PHE A 646 7.40 -9.79 -20.54
C PHE A 646 6.35 -10.53 -19.72
N THR A 647 6.37 -11.86 -19.81
CA THR A 647 5.61 -12.77 -18.94
C THR A 647 6.48 -13.99 -18.67
N VAL A 648 7.06 -14.07 -17.48
CA VAL A 648 8.10 -15.03 -17.11
C VAL A 648 7.63 -15.87 -15.92
N ALA A 649 7.80 -17.18 -16.02
CA ALA A 649 7.81 -18.05 -14.84
C ALA A 649 9.17 -17.88 -14.14
N VAL A 650 9.18 -17.25 -12.96
CA VAL A 650 10.41 -17.05 -12.17
C VAL A 650 11.12 -18.38 -11.88
N PRO A 651 10.42 -19.51 -11.64
CA PRO A 651 11.06 -20.81 -11.57
C PRO A 651 11.81 -21.24 -12.84
N GLU A 652 11.26 -21.03 -14.05
CA GLU A 652 11.98 -21.35 -15.30
C GLU A 652 13.21 -20.46 -15.49
N PHE A 653 13.12 -19.18 -15.09
CA PHE A 653 14.25 -18.25 -15.13
C PHE A 653 15.39 -18.70 -14.19
N LEU A 654 15.07 -19.27 -13.02
CA LEU A 654 16.06 -19.72 -12.03
C LEU A 654 16.55 -21.17 -12.24
N GLN A 655 16.00 -21.93 -13.20
CA GLN A 655 16.36 -23.34 -13.43
C GLN A 655 17.67 -23.55 -14.21
N GLU A 656 18.08 -22.60 -15.05
CA GLU A 656 19.30 -22.68 -15.85
C GLU A 656 20.03 -21.33 -15.77
N VAL A 657 20.94 -21.22 -14.78
CA VAL A 657 21.63 -19.97 -14.43
C VAL A 657 23.09 -20.10 -14.83
N TYR A 658 23.55 -19.23 -15.73
CA TYR A 658 24.93 -19.25 -16.22
C TYR A 658 25.91 -18.69 -15.18
N GLY A 659 25.49 -17.70 -14.39
CA GLY A 659 26.28 -17.12 -13.31
C GLY A 659 25.58 -15.97 -12.60
N LEU A 660 26.15 -15.54 -11.47
CA LEU A 660 25.78 -14.33 -10.75
C LEU A 660 27.04 -13.49 -10.49
N THR A 661 26.90 -12.18 -10.28
CA THR A 661 28.04 -11.34 -9.89
C THR A 661 28.52 -11.62 -8.47
N SER A 662 29.81 -11.37 -8.25
CA SER A 662 30.48 -11.48 -6.95
C SER A 662 30.17 -10.34 -5.99
N GLN A 663 29.53 -9.27 -6.47
CA GLN A 663 28.99 -8.19 -5.67
C GLN A 663 27.46 -8.23 -5.73
N SER A 664 26.83 -8.02 -4.58
CA SER A 664 25.39 -7.80 -4.43
C SER A 664 25.10 -6.33 -4.13
N ALA A 665 23.97 -5.82 -4.60
CA ALA A 665 23.45 -4.51 -4.23
C ALA A 665 22.17 -4.68 -3.39
N LEU A 666 22.01 -3.83 -2.39
CA LEU A 666 20.75 -3.68 -1.68
C LEU A 666 19.83 -2.77 -2.50
N VAL A 667 18.70 -3.31 -2.93
CA VAL A 667 17.66 -2.58 -3.66
C VAL A 667 16.51 -2.26 -2.70
N ASN A 668 16.05 -1.01 -2.69
CA ASN A 668 14.93 -0.57 -1.87
C ASN A 668 13.62 -1.16 -2.40
N SER A 669 12.86 -1.78 -1.51
CA SER A 669 11.53 -2.31 -1.82
C SER A 669 10.41 -1.45 -1.21
N GLN A 670 10.76 -0.43 -0.42
CA GLN A 670 9.79 0.45 0.23
C GLN A 670 9.20 1.48 -0.76
N ASN A 671 7.88 1.55 -0.82
CA ASN A 671 7.16 2.44 -1.74
C ASN A 671 6.88 3.86 -1.19
N PHE A 672 7.33 4.17 0.04
CA PHE A 672 7.10 5.44 0.76
C PHE A 672 5.64 5.91 0.86
N TYR A 673 4.67 4.98 0.78
CA TYR A 673 3.26 5.23 1.05
C TYR A 673 2.84 4.51 2.34
N GLY A 674 2.09 5.19 3.20
CA GLY A 674 1.76 4.68 4.54
C GLY A 674 2.89 4.89 5.53
N GLU A 675 2.93 4.06 6.56
CA GLU A 675 3.90 4.11 7.65
C GLU A 675 5.29 3.61 7.20
N ARG A 676 6.35 4.38 7.47
CA ARG A 676 7.72 4.01 7.08
C ARG A 676 8.21 2.77 7.84
N TYR A 677 8.54 1.75 7.08
CA TYR A 677 9.25 0.55 7.52
C TYR A 677 10.31 0.25 6.46
N PRO A 678 11.61 0.44 6.75
CA PRO A 678 12.66 0.28 5.75
C PRO A 678 12.96 -1.19 5.49
N TYR A 679 12.78 -1.63 4.25
CA TYR A 679 13.00 -3.01 3.81
C TYR A 679 13.45 -3.07 2.34
N GLY A 680 14.09 -4.18 1.95
CA GLY A 680 14.73 -4.29 0.64
C GLY A 680 15.20 -5.70 0.32
N VAL A 681 15.80 -5.84 -0.86
CA VAL A 681 16.29 -7.11 -1.40
C VAL A 681 17.77 -6.96 -1.77
N MET A 682 18.63 -7.80 -1.19
CA MET A 682 20.06 -7.82 -1.47
C MET A 682 20.39 -8.89 -2.53
N VAL A 683 20.71 -8.46 -3.75
CA VAL A 683 20.90 -9.35 -4.90
C VAL A 683 22.12 -8.98 -5.75
N PRO A 684 22.82 -9.98 -6.31
CA PRO A 684 23.76 -9.77 -7.41
C PRO A 684 23.01 -9.56 -8.74
N ALA A 685 23.72 -9.20 -9.80
CA ALA A 685 23.21 -9.42 -11.16
C ALA A 685 23.21 -10.93 -11.47
N VAL A 686 22.33 -11.37 -12.37
CA VAL A 686 22.13 -12.80 -12.69
C VAL A 686 21.98 -13.03 -14.20
N ALA A 687 22.66 -14.04 -14.73
CA ALA A 687 22.54 -14.52 -16.11
C ALA A 687 21.73 -15.82 -16.18
N SER A 688 20.68 -15.84 -16.99
CA SER A 688 19.77 -16.98 -17.18
C SER A 688 19.57 -17.33 -18.65
N ALA A 689 19.28 -18.60 -18.92
CA ALA A 689 18.94 -19.09 -20.24
C ALA A 689 17.58 -18.60 -20.80
N ARG A 690 16.64 -18.17 -19.95
CA ARG A 690 15.22 -18.00 -20.34
C ARG A 690 14.53 -16.77 -19.74
N PHE A 691 14.23 -15.79 -20.59
CA PHE A 691 13.38 -14.64 -20.31
C PHE A 691 12.44 -14.41 -21.50
N ALA A 692 11.13 -14.42 -21.24
CA ALA A 692 10.09 -14.47 -22.28
C ALA A 692 9.46 -13.09 -22.53
N ILE A 693 9.75 -12.53 -23.70
CA ILE A 693 9.20 -11.29 -24.22
C ILE A 693 7.91 -11.57 -24.97
N THR A 694 6.82 -10.93 -24.55
CA THR A 694 5.46 -11.13 -25.09
C THR A 694 5.00 -10.00 -26.00
N GLY A 695 5.73 -8.88 -26.06
CA GLY A 695 5.41 -7.77 -26.94
C GLY A 695 6.33 -6.55 -26.78
N LEU A 696 6.10 -5.55 -27.63
CA LEU A 696 6.76 -4.24 -27.58
C LEU A 696 6.02 -3.28 -26.63
N GLY A 697 6.77 -2.34 -26.05
CA GLY A 697 6.30 -1.24 -25.22
C GLY A 697 6.62 0.13 -25.83
N SER A 698 6.81 1.14 -24.98
CA SER A 698 7.23 2.47 -25.44
C SER A 698 8.71 2.51 -25.81
N LYS A 699 9.13 3.55 -26.52
CA LYS A 699 10.55 3.93 -26.54
C LYS A 699 11.01 4.35 -25.12
N PRO A 700 12.33 4.33 -24.85
CA PRO A 700 12.93 5.03 -23.72
C PRO A 700 12.68 6.55 -23.82
N GLY A 701 12.82 7.25 -22.70
CA GLY A 701 12.50 8.69 -22.58
C GLY A 701 11.24 8.97 -21.74
N ILE A 702 10.81 10.24 -21.78
CA ILE A 702 9.70 10.83 -21.00
C ILE A 702 8.31 10.31 -21.41
#